data_AF-M7SCN1-F1
#
_entry.id   AF-M7SCN1-F1
#
_cell.length_a   1.000
_cell.length_b   1.000
_cell.length_c   1.000
_cell.angle_alpha   90.00
_cell.angle_beta   90.00
_cell.angle_gamma   90.00
#
_symmetry.space_group_name_H-M   'P 1'
#
loop_
_entity.id
_entity.type
_entity.pdbx_description
1 polymer ?
#
loop_
_entity_poly.entity_id
_entity_poly.type
_entity_poly.pdbx_seq_one_letter_code
_entity_poly.pdbx_strand_id
1 'polypeptide(L)'
;MTLCVETEEYDVVIVGGGPVGLLMAYQLKRFGVSACVLEQHDKNTQDAYGRAIALFPRTTEQLDQLDVIDPMLQLGFACRTSVTYKDGERVVPGRVWTFMEKMGDTSYDFTLVLRQMYTEAILREKVESVGASYYQLTECIDFEVNESAPSDSCAVTSTFTNRKIQKTFKLKSKYLVGADGGRSFVRRHAGIPFDGDTSEDQWIRIDGIVETDMPLNRSYGAIESRTHGNVLWAPLDHGATRIGYAYSPEIAAKYPGGVTQEVAVKEAIECMKPFNVEFKEVHWWTLYTIGQRMARDFSAKDRIFICGDAAHTHSSGAAQGLNTGIHDAVNLGWKLALQIRGIVRDDVLKTYSAERRMAVQQLINYDRDIAMLMSHKWPSWYKGDPSADPYLALGELFEKAAPFNTGLGIAYNSNVLNQEARMQLTVVPGSRPPDVDLSTPGTNQKVRLQRITRNFARFWVLVLTGNVSSTRPLLEEMKKYLDSESGLKTHKTIGWVTCTIGIKVVPYLGVVNSRETNSNKMPIIPARKSVAFAVRAGEDIKIINTHGKQVLDFWAFNPNDSNDFLSMVHTRTILLKVVISPGDKLYSTRRKPMLTLAEDTTRGTHDLIWSACDTERYRMQGFDGYHDNCTDNMHKVSQTLNPVPSGEDKNCTDSPAFILQALKDSFPDFRIADDWVPDPLNLFMNIPIDHRGGLDIRPPTSEKGQYVNLKAETDLILVISSCPQDLAPVNAGMPTDCEYQVLSKGGAASGEQDTAVALTVAPVLAPVPTGPKRVKIALSVDFDAVSHWLGTGCHKDNNMADYSSGIFAGQVGVYRLLDMFKKNNIADKVTWFIPGHTTDTFPDAAKAVFESGAEIGLHGYAHEGIYQMTEEQERDVLLKCIDVATKLAGKKPRGYRAPMYTIRETTVKLLREHGFLYDSSLMHHDSQPYFTPSDPPIATLDFSQPASSWLHPSPIASQAYPGDDLHPLVELPCGWYNEDMMPMMYLPHLANSMGYVSTRVVEQMWRDKFMWLWEQGSNKEGDESADFIFPILVHPDVSGMAHIIGMVDRFLGWLQGFGHVVEFCKCEEIAAAWLAVQQKSKTEMEAGGKA
;
A
#
# COMPACT_ATOMS: atom_id res chain seq x y z
N MET A 1 -24.73 39.84 7.22
CA MET A 1 -25.43 38.55 7.11
C MET A 1 -25.04 37.70 8.31
N THR A 2 -26.01 37.35 9.12
CA THR A 2 -25.87 36.53 10.33
C THR A 2 -25.45 35.12 9.92
N LEU A 3 -24.21 34.72 10.21
CA LEU A 3 -23.76 33.34 10.05
C LEU A 3 -24.50 32.48 11.07
N CYS A 4 -25.60 31.84 10.64
CA CYS A 4 -26.15 30.69 11.35
C CYS A 4 -25.05 29.62 11.39
N VAL A 5 -24.46 29.39 12.56
CA VAL A 5 -23.55 28.26 12.79
C VAL A 5 -24.43 27.01 12.79
N GLU A 6 -24.47 26.28 11.67
CA GLU A 6 -25.13 24.98 11.63
C GLU A 6 -24.44 24.05 12.64
N THR A 7 -25.22 23.47 13.54
CA THR A 7 -24.73 22.45 14.48
C THR A 7 -24.57 21.15 13.72
N GLU A 8 -23.34 20.65 13.60
CA GLU A 8 -23.10 19.36 12.93
C GLU A 8 -23.69 18.20 13.76
N GLU A 9 -24.22 17.20 13.05
CA GLU A 9 -24.83 16.00 13.64
C GLU A 9 -24.07 14.73 13.25
N TYR A 10 -23.90 13.82 14.21
CA TYR A 10 -23.27 12.51 14.04
C TYR A 10 -24.11 11.42 14.72
N ASP A 11 -24.05 10.17 14.27
CA ASP A 11 -24.67 9.10 15.04
C ASP A 11 -23.92 8.89 16.37
N VAL A 12 -22.58 8.96 16.34
CA VAL A 12 -21.72 8.77 17.52
C VAL A 12 -20.63 9.83 17.59
N VAL A 13 -20.54 10.50 18.73
CA VAL A 13 -19.40 11.37 19.09
C VAL A 13 -18.51 10.62 20.07
N ILE A 14 -17.20 10.56 19.78
CA ILE A 14 -16.20 9.92 20.65
C ILE A 14 -15.29 11.00 21.26
N VAL A 15 -15.13 10.97 22.59
CA VAL A 15 -14.24 11.87 23.33
C VAL A 15 -12.99 11.10 23.75
N GLY A 16 -11.82 11.51 23.27
CA GLY A 16 -10.52 10.86 23.47
C GLY A 16 -10.00 10.20 22.20
N GLY A 17 -8.86 10.65 21.68
CA GLY A 17 -8.19 10.12 20.48
C GLY A 17 -6.97 9.27 20.79
N GLY A 18 -7.03 8.48 21.87
CA GLY A 18 -6.12 7.35 22.10
C GLY A 18 -6.52 6.12 21.26
N PRO A 19 -5.82 4.98 21.39
CA PRO A 19 -6.06 3.80 20.54
C PRO A 19 -7.50 3.30 20.60
N VAL A 20 -8.12 3.33 21.78
CA VAL A 20 -9.50 2.89 22.00
C VAL A 20 -10.50 3.76 21.24
N GLY A 21 -10.36 5.10 21.33
CA GLY A 21 -11.27 6.03 20.67
C GLY A 21 -11.06 6.08 19.15
N LEU A 22 -9.82 6.02 18.69
CA LEU A 22 -9.50 5.95 17.26
C LEU A 22 -10.05 4.65 16.64
N LEU A 23 -9.84 3.50 17.29
CA LEU A 23 -10.38 2.22 16.83
C LEU A 23 -11.92 2.24 16.81
N MET A 24 -12.55 2.86 17.81
CA MET A 24 -14.01 3.04 17.86
C MET A 24 -14.53 3.84 16.65
N ALA A 25 -13.89 4.98 16.35
CA ALA A 25 -14.28 5.81 15.20
C ALA A 25 -14.09 5.06 13.87
N TYR A 26 -12.94 4.41 13.70
CA TYR A 26 -12.62 3.62 12.50
C TYR A 26 -13.65 2.52 12.24
N GLN A 27 -13.93 1.66 13.24
CA GLN A 27 -14.84 0.54 13.04
C GLN A 27 -16.29 1.01 12.82
N LEU A 28 -16.76 2.04 13.53
CA LEU A 28 -18.12 2.57 13.35
C LEU A 28 -18.32 3.08 11.92
N LYS A 29 -17.36 3.86 11.42
CA LYS A 29 -17.39 4.34 10.03
C LYS A 29 -17.36 3.20 9.03
N ARG A 30 -16.52 2.18 9.25
CA ARG A 30 -16.49 0.94 8.46
C ARG A 30 -17.78 0.13 8.51
N PHE A 31 -18.58 0.27 9.55
CA PHE A 31 -19.89 -0.39 9.69
C PHE A 31 -21.05 0.45 9.12
N GLY A 32 -20.75 1.61 8.51
CA GLY A 32 -21.72 2.50 7.88
C GLY A 32 -22.40 3.47 8.85
N VAL A 33 -21.75 3.79 9.98
CA VAL A 33 -22.25 4.72 11.01
C VAL A 33 -21.45 6.02 10.93
N SER A 34 -22.12 7.17 10.99
CA SER A 34 -21.42 8.45 11.05
C SER A 34 -20.81 8.66 12.45
N ALA A 35 -19.50 8.88 12.49
CA ALA A 35 -18.78 9.02 13.74
C ALA A 35 -17.67 10.07 13.63
N CYS A 36 -17.41 10.77 14.74
CA CYS A 36 -16.26 11.65 14.89
C CYS A 36 -15.53 11.38 16.21
N VAL A 37 -14.23 11.62 16.24
CA VAL A 37 -13.40 11.50 17.44
C VAL A 37 -12.67 12.80 17.74
N LEU A 38 -12.70 13.23 19.00
CA LEU A 38 -12.12 14.49 19.45
C LEU A 38 -11.04 14.24 20.51
N GLU A 39 -9.86 14.81 20.30
CA GLU A 39 -8.69 14.68 21.17
C GLU A 39 -8.26 16.05 21.68
N GLN A 40 -8.10 16.19 23.00
CA GLN A 40 -7.78 17.45 23.66
C GLN A 40 -6.29 17.82 23.61
N HIS A 41 -5.41 16.86 23.36
CA HIS A 41 -3.96 17.03 23.33
C HIS A 41 -3.39 17.12 21.91
N ASP A 42 -2.23 17.76 21.77
CA ASP A 42 -1.46 17.70 20.53
C ASP A 42 -0.72 16.36 20.46
N LYS A 43 -1.24 15.45 19.64
CA LYS A 43 -0.66 14.12 19.44
C LYS A 43 0.56 14.12 18.50
N ASN A 44 1.11 15.29 18.17
CA ASN A 44 2.41 15.45 17.52
C ASN A 44 3.55 15.69 18.53
N THR A 45 3.26 15.78 19.84
CA THR A 45 4.27 16.03 20.88
C THR A 45 4.59 14.78 21.69
N GLN A 46 5.88 14.56 21.99
CA GLN A 46 6.42 13.34 22.61
C GLN A 46 5.77 13.01 23.97
N ASP A 47 5.57 14.04 24.81
CA ASP A 47 5.01 13.91 26.16
C ASP A 47 3.54 13.43 26.17
N ALA A 48 2.87 13.44 25.01
CA ALA A 48 1.47 13.07 24.85
C ALA A 48 1.26 11.64 24.30
N TYR A 49 2.34 10.89 24.01
CA TYR A 49 2.26 9.50 23.57
C TYR A 49 2.10 8.56 24.76
N GLY A 50 1.10 7.68 24.65
CA GLY A 50 0.70 6.81 25.74
C GLY A 50 1.72 5.72 26.10
N ARG A 51 1.41 5.05 27.21
CA ARG A 51 2.35 4.25 28.02
C ARG A 51 2.42 2.78 27.59
N ALA A 52 1.51 2.29 26.76
CA ALA A 52 1.40 0.86 26.47
C ALA A 52 2.37 0.41 25.37
N ILE A 53 2.81 -0.85 25.45
CA ILE A 53 3.69 -1.46 24.44
C ILE A 53 3.25 -2.85 24.00
N ALA A 54 2.46 -3.59 24.80
CA ALA A 54 2.19 -5.00 24.54
C ALA A 54 0.77 -5.21 24.01
N LEU A 55 0.65 -5.91 22.88
CA LEU A 55 -0.61 -6.43 22.34
C LEU A 55 -0.59 -7.96 22.42
N PHE A 56 -1.52 -8.51 23.20
CA PHE A 56 -1.66 -9.94 23.41
C PHE A 56 -2.44 -10.62 22.26
N PRO A 57 -2.40 -11.97 22.16
CA PRO A 57 -2.97 -12.67 21.02
C PRO A 57 -4.43 -12.35 20.72
N ARG A 58 -5.32 -12.27 21.73
CA ARG A 58 -6.74 -11.94 21.46
C ARG A 58 -6.92 -10.54 20.88
N THR A 59 -6.17 -9.57 21.37
CA THR A 59 -6.17 -8.21 20.82
C THR A 59 -5.74 -8.23 19.35
N THR A 60 -4.68 -9.00 19.05
CA THR A 60 -4.14 -9.18 17.69
C THR A 60 -5.18 -9.84 16.78
N GLU A 61 -5.89 -10.87 17.25
CA GLU A 61 -7.02 -11.49 16.53
C GLU A 61 -8.15 -10.48 16.24
N GLN A 62 -8.53 -9.64 17.21
CA GLN A 62 -9.58 -8.65 17.01
C GLN A 62 -9.17 -7.56 16.01
N LEU A 63 -7.92 -7.11 16.07
CA LEU A 63 -7.36 -6.15 15.11
C LEU A 63 -7.23 -6.77 13.71
N ASP A 64 -6.94 -8.07 13.61
CA ASP A 64 -6.97 -8.81 12.34
C ASP A 64 -8.38 -8.83 11.73
N GLN A 65 -9.38 -9.20 12.53
CA GLN A 65 -10.78 -9.20 12.10
C GLN A 65 -11.27 -7.82 11.62
N LEU A 66 -10.62 -6.74 12.06
CA LEU A 66 -10.90 -5.35 11.67
C LEU A 66 -9.97 -4.78 10.58
N ASP A 67 -9.04 -5.58 10.06
CA ASP A 67 -8.08 -5.17 9.01
C ASP A 67 -7.12 -4.05 9.46
N VAL A 68 -6.67 -4.11 10.71
CA VAL A 68 -5.78 -3.12 11.32
C VAL A 68 -4.39 -3.69 11.59
N ILE A 69 -4.27 -5.01 11.76
CA ILE A 69 -3.07 -5.61 12.35
C ILE A 69 -1.84 -5.62 11.44
N ASP A 70 -2.02 -5.72 10.12
CA ASP A 70 -0.92 -5.93 9.17
C ASP A 70 0.18 -4.85 9.25
N PRO A 71 -0.12 -3.53 9.23
CA PRO A 71 0.91 -2.50 9.43
C PRO A 71 1.56 -2.55 10.82
N MET A 72 0.83 -2.97 11.87
CA MET A 72 1.40 -3.11 13.22
C MET A 72 2.42 -4.26 13.27
N LEU A 73 2.21 -5.33 12.50
CA LEU A 73 3.15 -6.45 12.42
C LEU A 73 4.44 -6.09 11.68
N GLN A 74 4.40 -5.12 10.76
CA GLN A 74 5.60 -4.65 10.05
C GLN A 74 6.51 -3.81 10.95
N LEU A 75 5.94 -3.09 11.91
CA LEU A 75 6.68 -2.17 12.79
C LEU A 75 7.00 -2.78 14.16
N GLY A 76 6.12 -3.64 14.67
CA GLY A 76 6.23 -4.20 16.02
C GLY A 76 7.16 -5.40 16.12
N PHE A 77 7.65 -5.66 17.32
CA PHE A 77 8.49 -6.81 17.66
C PHE A 77 7.62 -7.98 18.15
N ALA A 78 7.59 -9.08 17.39
CA ALA A 78 6.85 -10.29 17.75
C ALA A 78 7.60 -11.14 18.79
N CYS A 79 7.32 -10.92 20.07
CA CYS A 79 8.04 -11.58 21.15
C CYS A 79 7.37 -12.92 21.56
N ARG A 80 8.11 -14.02 21.40
CA ARG A 80 7.71 -15.39 21.79
C ARG A 80 8.48 -15.95 22.98
N THR A 81 9.66 -15.40 23.24
CA THR A 81 10.57 -15.91 24.25
C THR A 81 10.49 -15.06 25.51
N SER A 82 10.69 -15.70 26.66
CA SER A 82 10.85 -15.00 27.92
C SER A 82 12.24 -15.26 28.53
N VAL A 83 12.68 -14.37 29.42
CA VAL A 83 13.89 -14.61 30.22
C VAL A 83 13.71 -14.07 31.63
N THR A 84 14.29 -14.76 32.61
CA THR A 84 14.44 -14.24 33.97
C THR A 84 15.88 -14.44 34.41
N TYR A 85 16.48 -13.40 34.98
CA TYR A 85 17.82 -13.44 35.56
C TYR A 85 17.77 -13.15 37.07
N LYS A 86 18.59 -13.87 37.82
CA LYS A 86 18.84 -13.65 39.25
C LYS A 86 20.34 -13.72 39.48
N ASP A 87 20.90 -12.68 40.09
CA ASP A 87 22.34 -12.60 40.37
C ASP A 87 23.24 -12.83 39.14
N GLY A 88 22.77 -12.43 37.95
CA GLY A 88 23.48 -12.61 36.66
C GLY A 88 23.25 -13.96 35.99
N GLU A 89 22.66 -14.92 36.69
CA GLU A 89 22.40 -16.27 36.19
C GLU A 89 20.96 -16.40 35.67
N ARG A 90 20.78 -17.12 34.56
CA ARG A 90 19.45 -17.37 33.99
C ARG A 90 18.69 -18.35 34.90
N VAL A 91 17.45 -18.02 35.25
CA VAL A 91 16.59 -18.86 36.09
C VAL A 91 15.33 -19.27 35.31
N VAL A 92 15.19 -20.55 35.03
CA VAL A 92 14.02 -21.20 34.42
C VAL A 92 13.87 -22.64 34.95
N PRO A 93 12.67 -23.26 34.99
CA PRO A 93 11.32 -22.76 34.62
C PRO A 93 10.49 -22.26 35.83
N GLY A 94 9.34 -21.62 35.57
CA GLY A 94 8.36 -21.23 36.60
C GLY A 94 8.46 -19.79 37.09
N ARG A 95 9.05 -18.88 36.30
CA ARG A 95 9.19 -17.45 36.61
C ARG A 95 8.17 -16.60 35.84
N VAL A 96 8.11 -15.31 36.15
CA VAL A 96 7.25 -14.35 35.46
C VAL A 96 7.51 -14.36 33.94
N TRP A 97 6.47 -14.08 33.14
CA TRP A 97 6.50 -14.10 31.67
C TRP A 97 6.71 -15.46 30.99
N THR A 98 7.03 -16.54 31.72
CA THR A 98 7.20 -17.90 31.13
C THR A 98 6.00 -18.35 30.30
N PHE A 99 4.77 -17.91 30.67
CA PHE A 99 3.56 -18.22 29.90
C PHE A 99 3.62 -17.75 28.44
N MET A 100 4.46 -16.75 28.12
CA MET A 100 4.63 -16.25 26.75
C MET A 100 5.18 -17.33 25.81
N GLU A 101 5.98 -18.26 26.33
CA GLU A 101 6.54 -19.38 25.56
C GLU A 101 5.51 -20.49 25.27
N LYS A 102 4.34 -20.40 25.91
CA LYS A 102 3.25 -21.39 25.82
C LYS A 102 1.99 -20.84 25.13
N MET A 103 2.06 -19.63 24.56
CA MET A 103 0.94 -19.07 23.81
C MET A 103 0.66 -19.95 22.58
N GLY A 104 -0.61 -20.29 22.39
CA GLY A 104 -1.06 -21.21 21.33
C GLY A 104 -2.58 -21.12 21.15
N ASP A 105 -3.17 -22.04 20.37
CA ASP A 105 -4.60 -21.99 19.98
C ASP A 105 -4.99 -20.69 19.23
N THR A 106 -4.00 -20.13 18.53
CA THR A 106 -4.06 -18.90 17.75
C THR A 106 -2.87 -18.84 16.79
N SER A 107 -3.03 -18.17 15.67
CA SER A 107 -1.94 -17.89 14.71
C SER A 107 -1.04 -16.73 15.15
N TYR A 108 -1.47 -16.00 16.18
CA TYR A 108 -0.73 -14.92 16.81
C TYR A 108 -0.09 -15.40 18.10
N ASP A 109 0.78 -16.42 18.00
CA ASP A 109 1.44 -17.12 19.10
C ASP A 109 2.53 -16.29 19.82
N PHE A 110 2.40 -14.98 19.80
CA PHE A 110 3.37 -14.01 20.28
C PHE A 110 2.66 -12.82 20.93
N THR A 111 3.40 -12.07 21.74
CA THR A 111 3.00 -10.73 22.15
C THR A 111 3.63 -9.76 21.17
N LEU A 112 2.81 -8.99 20.47
CA LEU A 112 3.30 -7.94 19.58
C LEU A 112 3.68 -6.73 20.43
N VAL A 113 4.97 -6.41 20.47
CA VAL A 113 5.49 -5.26 21.20
C VAL A 113 5.65 -4.08 20.25
N LEU A 114 4.83 -3.05 20.42
CA LEU A 114 4.82 -1.84 19.61
C LEU A 114 4.47 -0.64 20.50
N ARG A 115 5.32 0.38 20.52
CA ARG A 115 5.04 1.60 21.28
C ARG A 115 3.71 2.22 20.84
N GLN A 116 2.89 2.62 21.83
CA GLN A 116 1.55 3.16 21.61
C GLN A 116 1.51 4.33 20.61
N MET A 117 2.58 5.13 20.48
CA MET A 117 2.65 6.20 19.46
C MET A 117 2.41 5.68 18.04
N TYR A 118 2.98 4.53 17.69
CA TYR A 118 2.83 3.92 16.37
C TYR A 118 1.46 3.28 16.23
N THR A 119 0.97 2.64 17.29
CA THR A 119 -0.42 2.14 17.34
C THR A 119 -1.43 3.26 17.09
N GLU A 120 -1.25 4.43 17.72
CA GLU A 120 -2.10 5.60 17.49
C GLU A 120 -1.92 6.18 16.09
N ALA A 121 -0.70 6.23 15.55
CA ALA A 121 -0.43 6.70 14.19
C ALA A 121 -1.14 5.84 13.14
N ILE A 122 -0.98 4.52 13.21
CA ILE A 122 -1.66 3.56 12.32
C ILE A 122 -3.17 3.70 12.44
N LEU A 123 -3.70 3.85 13.66
CA LEU A 123 -5.13 4.02 13.86
C LEU A 123 -5.65 5.37 13.34
N ARG A 124 -4.86 6.45 13.41
CA ARG A 124 -5.21 7.73 12.78
C ARG A 124 -5.26 7.61 11.27
N GLU A 125 -4.26 6.97 10.65
CA GLU A 125 -4.27 6.68 9.21
C GLU A 125 -5.49 5.83 8.81
N LYS A 126 -5.85 4.83 9.63
CA LYS A 126 -7.05 4.02 9.41
C LYS A 126 -8.33 4.86 9.52
N VAL A 127 -8.46 5.73 10.53
CA VAL A 127 -9.59 6.68 10.68
C VAL A 127 -9.71 7.59 9.45
N GLU A 128 -8.59 8.12 8.97
CA GLU A 128 -8.53 8.98 7.78
C GLU A 128 -8.92 8.21 6.51
N SER A 129 -8.40 6.99 6.33
CA SER A 129 -8.68 6.14 5.15
C SER A 129 -10.16 5.81 4.94
N VAL A 130 -10.97 5.88 6.01
CA VAL A 130 -12.43 5.64 5.96
C VAL A 130 -13.25 6.93 5.99
N GLY A 131 -12.60 8.10 6.02
CA GLY A 131 -13.26 9.41 6.05
C GLY A 131 -14.04 9.67 7.34
N ALA A 132 -13.57 9.20 8.48
CA ALA A 132 -14.12 9.57 9.80
C ALA A 132 -13.48 10.88 10.29
N SER A 133 -14.29 11.78 10.87
CA SER A 133 -13.80 13.09 11.32
C SER A 133 -12.93 12.94 12.56
N TYR A 134 -11.73 13.54 12.54
CA TYR A 134 -10.81 13.59 13.68
C TYR A 134 -10.47 15.04 14.02
N TYR A 135 -10.82 15.47 15.24
CA TYR A 135 -10.55 16.81 15.74
C TYR A 135 -9.46 16.77 16.81
N GLN A 136 -8.35 17.47 16.58
CA GLN A 136 -7.28 17.63 17.55
C GLN A 136 -7.43 18.90 18.38
N LEU A 137 -6.68 18.98 19.49
CA LEU A 137 -6.66 20.13 20.39
C LEU A 137 -8.06 20.56 20.86
N THR A 138 -9.00 19.63 20.93
CA THR A 138 -10.42 19.90 21.16
C THR A 138 -10.90 19.16 22.40
N GLU A 139 -11.22 19.94 23.43
CA GLU A 139 -11.62 19.45 24.75
C GLU A 139 -13.15 19.43 24.85
N CYS A 140 -13.71 18.32 25.33
CA CYS A 140 -15.12 18.25 25.73
C CYS A 140 -15.28 18.93 27.08
N ILE A 141 -16.07 20.00 27.13
CA ILE A 141 -16.26 20.80 28.35
C ILE A 141 -17.65 20.64 28.97
N ASP A 142 -18.62 20.16 28.20
CA ASP A 142 -19.99 19.91 28.67
C ASP A 142 -20.72 18.94 27.73
N PHE A 143 -21.76 18.27 28.23
CA PHE A 143 -22.79 17.65 27.39
C PHE A 143 -24.12 17.54 28.13
N GLU A 144 -25.20 17.59 27.35
CA GLU A 144 -26.58 17.44 27.82
C GLU A 144 -27.26 16.28 27.07
N VAL A 145 -28.11 15.54 27.77
CA VAL A 145 -28.90 14.43 27.20
C VAL A 145 -30.37 14.76 27.32
N ASN A 146 -31.08 14.79 26.21
CA ASN A 146 -32.54 14.85 26.20
C ASN A 146 -33.12 13.44 26.38
N GLU A 147 -33.40 13.07 27.62
CA GLU A 147 -33.91 11.73 27.99
C GLU A 147 -35.34 11.47 27.46
N SER A 148 -36.07 12.51 27.05
CA SER A 148 -37.40 12.38 26.42
C SER A 148 -37.36 12.16 24.92
N ALA A 149 -36.17 12.21 24.30
CA ALA A 149 -36.02 12.14 22.84
C ALA A 149 -36.14 10.70 22.30
N PRO A 150 -36.74 10.51 21.10
CA PRO A 150 -36.87 9.20 20.46
C PRO A 150 -35.53 8.47 20.29
N SER A 151 -35.55 7.13 20.32
CA SER A 151 -34.35 6.27 20.29
C SER A 151 -33.45 6.52 19.08
N ASP A 152 -34.01 6.91 17.94
CA ASP A 152 -33.33 7.20 16.68
C ASP A 152 -32.87 8.65 16.50
N SER A 153 -33.19 9.55 17.45
CA SER A 153 -32.86 10.97 17.37
C SER A 153 -31.51 11.33 17.99
N CYS A 154 -30.93 12.45 17.55
CA CYS A 154 -29.72 13.04 18.13
C CYS A 154 -30.00 13.66 19.51
N ALA A 155 -30.12 12.80 20.53
CA ALA A 155 -30.52 13.15 21.89
C ALA A 155 -29.39 13.79 22.74
N VAL A 156 -28.14 13.68 22.32
CA VAL A 156 -26.98 14.22 23.04
C VAL A 156 -26.50 15.49 22.36
N THR A 157 -26.29 16.56 23.12
CA THR A 157 -25.61 17.76 22.65
C THR A 157 -24.33 17.94 23.44
N SER A 158 -23.18 17.79 22.79
CA SER A 158 -21.86 17.93 23.40
C SER A 158 -21.22 19.26 23.04
N THR A 159 -20.63 19.93 24.02
CA THR A 159 -19.97 21.23 23.86
C THR A 159 -18.46 21.04 23.95
N PHE A 160 -17.76 21.55 22.95
CA PHE A 160 -16.32 21.42 22.80
C PHE A 160 -15.65 22.78 22.70
N THR A 161 -14.42 22.89 23.20
CA THR A 161 -13.57 24.06 23.02
C THR A 161 -12.26 23.64 22.36
N ASN A 162 -11.92 24.27 21.24
CA ASN A 162 -10.59 24.12 20.67
C ASN A 162 -9.59 24.91 21.51
N ARG A 163 -8.64 24.23 22.14
CA ARG A 163 -7.67 24.80 23.08
C ARG A 163 -6.65 25.73 22.43
N LYS A 164 -6.43 25.62 21.12
CA LYS A 164 -5.51 26.50 20.39
C LYS A 164 -6.15 27.83 20.03
N ILE A 165 -7.35 27.80 19.46
CA ILE A 165 -8.05 29.01 19.00
C ILE A 165 -9.09 29.55 19.99
N GLN A 166 -9.28 28.87 21.12
CA GLN A 166 -10.24 29.22 22.19
C GLN A 166 -11.68 29.38 21.67
N LYS A 167 -12.05 28.62 20.64
CA LYS A 167 -13.38 28.65 20.02
C LYS A 167 -14.22 27.49 20.55
N THR A 168 -15.39 27.82 21.08
CA THR A 168 -16.39 26.84 21.53
C THR A 168 -17.40 26.55 20.42
N PHE A 169 -17.78 25.28 20.28
CA PHE A 169 -18.82 24.82 19.36
C PHE A 169 -19.58 23.64 19.95
N LYS A 170 -20.72 23.29 19.35
CA LYS A 170 -21.56 22.17 19.77
C LYS A 170 -21.68 21.15 18.66
N LEU A 171 -21.74 19.87 19.03
CA LEU A 171 -22.09 18.75 18.17
C LEU A 171 -23.31 18.04 18.73
N LYS A 172 -24.20 17.57 17.86
CA LYS A 172 -25.31 16.72 18.26
C LYS A 172 -25.03 15.28 17.88
N SER A 173 -25.45 14.34 18.73
CA SER A 173 -25.37 12.92 18.40
C SER A 173 -26.44 12.05 19.03
N LYS A 174 -26.61 10.85 18.48
CA LYS A 174 -27.48 9.82 19.09
C LYS A 174 -26.81 9.23 20.32
N TYR A 175 -25.48 9.03 20.26
CA TYR A 175 -24.69 8.46 21.34
C TYR A 175 -23.38 9.24 21.57
N LEU A 176 -22.90 9.21 22.81
CA LEU A 176 -21.60 9.74 23.21
C LEU A 176 -20.76 8.63 23.82
N VAL A 177 -19.51 8.48 23.36
CA VAL A 177 -18.57 7.48 23.88
C VAL A 177 -17.36 8.20 24.51
N GLY A 178 -17.17 8.01 25.82
CA GLY A 178 -15.98 8.43 26.54
C GLY A 178 -14.85 7.40 26.43
N ALA A 179 -13.81 7.75 25.70
CA ALA A 179 -12.53 7.05 25.59
C ALA A 179 -11.37 7.96 26.09
N ASP A 180 -11.68 8.85 27.02
CA ASP A 180 -10.89 10.00 27.49
C ASP A 180 -10.03 9.71 28.74
N GLY A 181 -9.68 8.43 28.93
CA GLY A 181 -8.66 8.00 29.89
C GLY A 181 -9.10 7.95 31.36
N GLY A 182 -8.16 7.63 32.27
CA GLY A 182 -8.46 7.40 33.70
C GLY A 182 -9.10 8.59 34.42
N ARG A 183 -8.81 9.80 33.93
CA ARG A 183 -9.40 11.07 34.39
C ARG A 183 -10.60 11.51 33.53
N SER A 184 -11.30 10.56 32.91
CA SER A 184 -12.46 10.79 32.05
C SER A 184 -13.40 11.89 32.56
N PHE A 185 -13.56 12.91 31.73
CA PHE A 185 -14.59 13.94 31.86
C PHE A 185 -15.96 13.30 31.63
N VAL A 186 -16.11 12.48 30.58
CA VAL A 186 -17.39 11.88 30.21
C VAL A 186 -17.98 11.05 31.36
N ARG A 187 -17.17 10.20 32.00
CA ARG A 187 -17.61 9.39 33.16
C ARG A 187 -18.11 10.27 34.31
N ARG A 188 -17.33 11.29 34.69
CA ARG A 188 -17.66 12.15 35.84
C ARG A 188 -18.94 12.95 35.57
N HIS A 189 -19.03 13.54 34.39
CA HIS A 189 -20.19 14.36 34.00
C HIS A 189 -21.46 13.54 33.80
N ALA A 190 -21.33 12.27 33.37
CA ALA A 190 -22.43 11.32 33.33
C ALA A 190 -22.87 10.83 34.73
N GLY A 191 -22.14 11.19 35.80
CA GLY A 191 -22.44 10.77 37.17
C GLY A 191 -22.15 9.30 37.44
N ILE A 192 -21.29 8.65 36.66
CA ILE A 192 -20.95 7.23 36.81
C ILE A 192 -19.87 7.08 37.91
N PRO A 193 -20.15 6.38 39.03
CA PRO A 193 -19.17 6.18 40.10
C PRO A 193 -17.98 5.33 39.65
N PHE A 194 -16.80 5.61 40.20
CA PHE A 194 -15.54 4.93 39.87
C PHE A 194 -14.91 4.35 41.14
N ASP A 195 -15.29 3.12 41.47
CA ASP A 195 -14.91 2.44 42.71
C ASP A 195 -13.52 1.80 42.57
N GLY A 196 -12.78 1.70 43.67
CA GLY A 196 -11.50 0.99 43.73
C GLY A 196 -10.52 1.63 44.71
N ASP A 197 -9.38 0.98 44.88
CA ASP A 197 -8.34 1.40 45.82
C ASP A 197 -7.38 2.40 45.16
N THR A 198 -6.99 3.42 45.91
CA THR A 198 -5.77 4.19 45.63
C THR A 198 -4.61 3.50 46.33
N SER A 199 -3.92 2.62 45.62
CA SER A 199 -2.56 2.24 46.02
C SER A 199 -1.66 3.49 45.89
N GLU A 200 -0.76 3.69 46.85
CA GLU A 200 0.31 4.69 46.75
C GLU A 200 1.55 4.12 46.03
N ASP A 201 1.53 2.85 45.62
CA ASP A 201 2.67 2.23 44.94
C ASP A 201 2.87 2.90 43.57
N GLN A 202 4.08 3.40 43.34
CA GLN A 202 4.46 4.11 42.13
C GLN A 202 5.51 3.33 41.37
N TRP A 203 5.51 3.47 40.04
CA TRP A 203 6.39 2.71 39.16
C TRP A 203 7.03 3.66 38.14
N ILE A 204 8.27 3.34 37.80
CA ILE A 204 9.03 4.06 36.78
C ILE A 204 9.15 3.18 35.55
N ARG A 205 8.92 3.78 34.38
CA ARG A 205 9.25 3.19 33.07
C ARG A 205 10.19 4.14 32.35
N ILE A 206 11.16 3.58 31.65
CA ILE A 206 12.08 4.32 30.78
C ILE A 206 12.32 3.53 29.50
N ASP A 207 12.29 4.24 28.38
CA ASP A 207 12.51 3.73 27.03
C ASP A 207 13.73 4.41 26.42
N GLY A 208 14.54 3.64 25.71
CA GLY A 208 15.70 4.19 25.03
C GLY A 208 16.49 3.17 24.22
N ILE A 209 17.50 3.66 23.52
CA ILE A 209 18.54 2.82 22.93
C ILE A 209 19.54 2.48 24.02
N VAL A 210 19.71 1.18 24.27
CA VAL A 210 20.52 0.67 25.37
C VAL A 210 21.58 -0.29 24.83
N GLU A 211 22.82 -0.11 25.28
CA GLU A 211 23.88 -1.12 25.17
C GLU A 211 23.95 -1.92 26.47
N THR A 212 24.06 -3.24 26.36
CA THR A 212 24.16 -4.11 27.53
C THR A 212 24.91 -5.40 27.21
N ASP A 213 25.56 -5.98 28.22
CA ASP A 213 26.17 -7.31 28.18
C ASP A 213 25.21 -8.43 28.62
N MET A 214 23.93 -8.12 28.89
CA MET A 214 22.92 -9.12 29.22
C MET A 214 22.76 -10.13 28.05
N PRO A 215 22.96 -11.45 28.27
CA PRO A 215 23.07 -12.41 27.17
C PRO A 215 21.84 -12.53 26.27
N LEU A 216 20.63 -12.53 26.85
CA LEU A 216 19.36 -12.63 26.11
C LEU A 216 18.60 -11.30 26.15
N ASN A 217 19.20 -10.24 25.60
CA ASN A 217 18.68 -8.88 25.64
C ASN A 217 17.51 -8.58 24.70
N ARG A 218 17.13 -9.50 23.80
CA ARG A 218 15.96 -9.39 22.91
C ARG A 218 14.83 -10.37 23.25
N SER A 219 14.67 -10.70 24.53
CA SER A 219 13.54 -11.47 25.06
C SER A 219 12.76 -10.63 26.08
N TYR A 220 11.44 -10.82 26.17
CA TYR A 220 10.65 -10.18 27.24
C TYR A 220 11.04 -10.80 28.57
N GLY A 221 11.27 -10.02 29.62
CA GLY A 221 11.86 -10.62 30.78
C GLY A 221 11.81 -9.82 32.06
N ALA A 222 12.40 -10.44 33.08
CA ALA A 222 12.54 -9.85 34.38
C ALA A 222 13.96 -10.03 34.94
N ILE A 223 14.41 -9.02 35.68
CA ILE A 223 15.61 -9.09 36.50
C ILE A 223 15.14 -9.09 37.94
N GLU A 224 15.45 -10.17 38.68
CA GLU A 224 15.20 -10.26 40.12
C GLU A 224 16.30 -9.46 40.85
N SER A 225 16.07 -8.16 40.96
CA SER A 225 17.02 -7.22 41.55
C SER A 225 16.95 -7.26 43.07
N ARG A 226 18.11 -7.37 43.73
CA ARG A 226 18.21 -7.34 45.20
C ARG A 226 17.71 -6.03 45.81
N THR A 227 17.75 -4.93 45.05
CA THR A 227 17.47 -3.58 45.54
C THR A 227 16.18 -2.98 44.96
N HIS A 228 15.72 -3.46 43.80
CA HIS A 228 14.58 -2.88 43.07
C HIS A 228 13.42 -3.85 42.84
N GLY A 229 13.51 -5.07 43.39
CA GLY A 229 12.52 -6.12 43.20
C GLY A 229 12.50 -6.64 41.76
N ASN A 230 11.31 -6.94 41.24
CA ASN A 230 11.18 -7.47 39.88
C ASN A 230 11.23 -6.33 38.86
N VAL A 231 12.35 -6.24 38.13
CA VAL A 231 12.58 -5.23 37.09
C VAL A 231 12.11 -5.78 35.76
N LEU A 232 11.21 -5.06 35.09
CA LEU A 232 10.76 -5.34 33.74
C LEU A 232 11.85 -5.00 32.73
N TRP A 233 12.14 -5.95 31.84
CA TRP A 233 12.90 -5.74 30.62
C TRP A 233 12.03 -6.10 29.41
N ALA A 234 11.85 -5.18 28.47
CA ALA A 234 11.08 -5.45 27.26
C ALA A 234 11.77 -4.87 26.00
N PRO A 235 12.09 -5.70 25.01
CA PRO A 235 12.53 -5.21 23.70
C PRO A 235 11.38 -4.49 23.00
N LEU A 236 11.65 -3.32 22.43
CA LEU A 236 10.70 -2.49 21.70
C LEU A 236 10.97 -2.53 20.19
N ASP A 237 10.11 -1.82 19.45
CA ASP A 237 10.29 -1.48 18.04
C ASP A 237 11.53 -0.60 17.81
N HIS A 238 12.03 -0.58 16.58
CA HIS A 238 13.20 0.22 16.16
C HIS A 238 14.48 0.03 17.02
N GLY A 239 14.66 -1.16 17.59
CA GLY A 239 15.84 -1.49 18.38
C GLY A 239 15.88 -0.92 19.80
N ALA A 240 14.87 -0.15 20.23
CA ALA A 240 14.77 0.37 21.58
C ALA A 240 14.44 -0.72 22.61
N THR A 241 14.61 -0.38 23.90
CA THR A 241 14.29 -1.24 25.05
C THR A 241 13.59 -0.43 26.13
N ARG A 242 12.61 -1.05 26.79
CA ARG A 242 11.98 -0.56 28.02
C ARG A 242 12.57 -1.25 29.24
N ILE A 243 12.98 -0.44 30.21
CA ILE A 243 13.30 -0.87 31.57
C ILE A 243 12.25 -0.28 32.51
N GLY A 244 11.79 -1.05 33.49
CA GLY A 244 10.93 -0.46 34.51
C GLY A 244 10.91 -1.20 35.83
N TYR A 245 10.77 -0.43 36.91
CA TYR A 245 10.98 -0.88 38.27
C TYR A 245 10.05 -0.13 39.24
N ALA A 246 9.87 -0.68 40.44
CA ALA A 246 9.07 -0.05 41.47
C ALA A 246 9.79 1.18 42.03
N TYR A 247 9.04 2.26 42.24
CA TYR A 247 9.51 3.43 42.99
C TYR A 247 9.25 3.18 44.48
N SER A 248 10.25 2.63 45.16
CA SER A 248 10.14 2.21 46.56
C SER A 248 10.34 3.37 47.54
N PRO A 249 9.90 3.24 48.81
CA PRO A 249 10.18 4.21 49.85
C PRO A 249 11.67 4.52 50.03
N GLU A 250 12.54 3.54 49.79
CA GLU A 250 14.00 3.72 49.84
C GLU A 250 14.50 4.63 48.71
N ILE A 251 13.98 4.48 47.49
CA ILE A 251 14.29 5.39 46.37
C ILE A 251 13.74 6.78 46.67
N ALA A 252 12.52 6.88 47.20
CA ALA A 252 11.93 8.15 47.60
C ALA A 252 12.75 8.87 48.71
N ALA A 253 13.26 8.11 49.68
CA ALA A 253 14.13 8.64 50.73
C ALA A 253 15.51 9.09 50.20
N LYS A 254 16.02 8.41 49.17
CA LYS A 254 17.27 8.77 48.48
C LYS A 254 17.13 10.07 47.66
N TYR A 255 15.92 10.36 47.17
CA TYR A 255 15.60 11.52 46.34
C TYR A 255 14.38 12.30 46.86
N PRO A 256 14.50 13.01 48.00
CA PRO A 256 13.36 13.71 48.63
C PRO A 256 12.80 14.87 47.80
N GLY A 257 13.54 15.35 46.79
CA GLY A 257 13.08 16.36 45.83
C GLY A 257 12.25 15.81 44.66
N GLY A 258 12.00 14.49 44.62
CA GLY A 258 11.36 13.80 43.50
C GLY A 258 12.37 13.22 42.50
N VAL A 259 11.85 12.51 41.49
CA VAL A 259 12.64 11.82 40.46
C VAL A 259 12.72 12.68 39.21
N THR A 260 13.93 12.96 38.72
CA THR A 260 14.19 13.53 37.39
C THR A 260 14.52 12.44 36.37
N GLN A 261 14.63 12.79 35.09
CA GLN A 261 15.04 11.83 34.05
C GLN A 261 16.40 11.21 34.37
N GLU A 262 17.35 12.02 34.83
CA GLU A 262 18.71 11.58 35.17
C GLU A 262 18.70 10.59 36.33
N VAL A 263 17.83 10.84 37.33
CA VAL A 263 17.62 9.91 38.45
C VAL A 263 16.98 8.61 37.97
N ALA A 264 15.98 8.69 37.08
CA ALA A 264 15.33 7.51 36.50
C ALA A 264 16.32 6.65 35.70
N VAL A 265 17.16 7.26 34.86
CA VAL A 265 18.24 6.55 34.13
C VAL A 265 19.20 5.90 35.11
N LYS A 266 19.65 6.64 36.13
CA LYS A 266 20.61 6.14 37.11
C LYS A 266 20.11 4.93 37.88
N GLU A 267 18.87 4.96 38.37
CA GLU A 267 18.29 3.80 39.07
C GLU A 267 17.92 2.68 38.09
N ALA A 268 17.58 2.98 36.82
CA ALA A 268 17.41 1.95 35.78
C ALA A 268 18.70 1.17 35.50
N ILE A 269 19.87 1.83 35.50
CA ILE A 269 21.17 1.16 35.38
C ILE A 269 21.47 0.34 36.64
N GLU A 270 21.22 0.91 37.82
CA GLU A 270 21.49 0.22 39.09
C GLU A 270 20.64 -1.05 39.26
N CYS A 271 19.37 -1.01 38.84
CA CYS A 271 18.46 -2.13 39.01
C CYS A 271 18.78 -3.33 38.12
N MET A 272 19.57 -3.13 37.06
CA MET A 272 19.98 -4.15 36.08
C MET A 272 21.26 -4.92 36.46
N LYS A 273 21.94 -4.55 37.56
CA LYS A 273 23.13 -5.27 38.02
C LYS A 273 22.85 -6.78 38.23
N PRO A 274 23.81 -7.66 37.90
CA PRO A 274 25.22 -7.38 37.60
C PRO A 274 25.52 -7.03 36.13
N PHE A 275 24.52 -6.93 35.27
CA PHE A 275 24.74 -6.57 33.87
C PHE A 275 25.13 -5.09 33.74
N ASN A 276 26.03 -4.82 32.80
CA ASN A 276 26.35 -3.47 32.39
C ASN A 276 25.25 -2.96 31.46
N VAL A 277 24.77 -1.74 31.72
CA VAL A 277 23.70 -1.08 30.95
C VAL A 277 24.11 0.37 30.71
N GLU A 278 24.14 0.79 29.45
CA GLU A 278 24.40 2.16 29.05
C GLU A 278 23.27 2.67 28.15
N PHE A 279 22.65 3.79 28.51
CA PHE A 279 21.69 4.46 27.65
C PHE A 279 22.43 5.33 26.64
N LYS A 280 22.34 4.99 25.35
CA LYS A 280 22.82 5.85 24.25
C LYS A 280 21.84 6.98 23.97
N GLU A 281 20.56 6.70 24.12
CA GLU A 281 19.49 7.67 23.90
C GLU A 281 18.33 7.34 24.84
N VAL A 282 17.72 8.37 25.44
CA VAL A 282 16.48 8.23 26.21
C VAL A 282 15.35 8.79 25.36
N HIS A 283 14.42 7.93 24.98
CA HIS A 283 13.26 8.32 24.16
C HIS A 283 12.12 8.83 25.02
N TRP A 284 11.89 8.23 26.20
CA TRP A 284 10.75 8.54 27.05
C TRP A 284 10.92 7.98 28.45
N TRP A 285 10.35 8.63 29.46
CA TRP A 285 10.22 8.06 30.81
C TRP A 285 8.97 8.58 31.52
N THR A 286 8.51 7.87 32.55
CA THR A 286 7.41 8.33 33.38
C THR A 286 7.46 7.76 34.79
N LEU A 287 6.94 8.52 35.75
CA LEU A 287 6.56 8.06 37.08
C LEU A 287 5.03 8.04 37.15
N TYR A 288 4.43 6.88 37.43
CA TYR A 288 2.98 6.78 37.53
C TYR A 288 2.56 6.00 38.77
N THR A 289 1.42 6.40 39.35
CA THR A 289 0.79 5.75 40.51
C THR A 289 -0.12 4.61 40.04
N ILE A 290 -0.07 3.48 40.73
CA ILE A 290 -0.97 2.35 40.51
C ILE A 290 -2.33 2.65 41.13
N GLY A 291 -3.40 2.50 40.34
CA GLY A 291 -4.77 2.50 40.87
C GLY A 291 -5.61 1.47 40.16
N GLN A 292 -6.09 0.47 40.90
CA GLN A 292 -7.12 -0.45 40.41
C GLN A 292 -8.50 0.14 40.67
N ARG A 293 -9.17 0.58 39.61
CA ARG A 293 -10.50 1.17 39.69
C ARG A 293 -11.38 0.69 38.54
N MET A 294 -12.67 0.61 38.80
CA MET A 294 -13.66 0.23 37.80
C MET A 294 -14.94 1.05 37.98
N ALA A 295 -15.54 1.43 36.86
CA ALA A 295 -16.81 2.12 36.87
C ALA A 295 -17.95 1.19 37.29
N ARG A 296 -18.89 1.71 38.08
CA ARG A 296 -20.10 0.98 38.52
C ARG A 296 -21.07 0.66 37.42
N ASP A 297 -20.90 1.25 36.25
CA ASP A 297 -21.56 0.88 35.01
C ASP A 297 -20.71 1.44 33.87
N PHE A 298 -20.75 0.82 32.69
CA PHE A 298 -20.06 1.34 31.51
C PHE A 298 -21.00 2.13 30.60
N SER A 299 -22.24 2.34 31.05
CA SER A 299 -23.25 3.12 30.35
C SER A 299 -24.07 3.99 31.30
N ALA A 300 -24.63 5.08 30.80
CA ALA A 300 -25.55 5.95 31.53
C ALA A 300 -26.60 6.53 30.59
N LYS A 301 -27.82 6.72 31.12
CA LYS A 301 -28.95 7.37 30.43
C LYS A 301 -29.29 6.75 29.07
N ASP A 302 -28.97 5.47 28.86
CA ASP A 302 -29.10 4.72 27.59
C ASP A 302 -28.40 5.35 26.36
N ARG A 303 -27.65 6.46 26.53
CA ARG A 303 -27.02 7.23 25.45
C ARG A 303 -25.52 7.42 25.60
N ILE A 304 -25.01 7.33 26.83
CA ILE A 304 -23.61 7.60 27.16
C ILE A 304 -22.91 6.29 27.47
N PHE A 305 -21.75 6.07 26.85
CA PHE A 305 -20.92 4.89 27.08
C PHE A 305 -19.50 5.30 27.42
N ILE A 306 -18.80 4.49 28.20
CA ILE A 306 -17.37 4.68 28.51
C ILE A 306 -16.60 3.39 28.23
N CYS A 307 -15.35 3.51 27.76
CA CYS A 307 -14.50 2.37 27.39
C CYS A 307 -13.02 2.62 27.68
N GLY A 308 -12.24 1.55 27.82
CA GLY A 308 -10.82 1.63 28.19
C GLY A 308 -10.61 2.29 29.56
N ASP A 309 -9.56 3.09 29.69
CA ASP A 309 -9.20 3.75 30.95
C ASP A 309 -10.32 4.65 31.53
N ALA A 310 -11.26 5.12 30.69
CA ALA A 310 -12.44 5.84 31.17
C ALA A 310 -13.36 4.95 32.00
N ALA A 311 -13.40 3.65 31.72
CA ALA A 311 -14.23 2.66 32.36
C ALA A 311 -13.49 1.87 33.47
N HIS A 312 -12.19 1.65 33.33
CA HIS A 312 -11.39 0.90 34.30
C HIS A 312 -9.91 1.20 34.20
N THR A 313 -9.22 1.24 35.33
CA THR A 313 -7.76 1.36 35.39
C THR A 313 -7.21 0.24 36.27
N HIS A 314 -6.01 -0.23 35.99
CA HIS A 314 -5.33 -1.24 36.80
C HIS A 314 -3.81 -1.07 36.66
N SER A 315 -3.01 -1.89 37.35
CA SER A 315 -1.56 -1.80 37.26
C SER A 315 -1.06 -2.21 35.87
N SER A 316 0.17 -1.79 35.52
CA SER A 316 0.82 -2.24 34.28
C SER A 316 1.54 -3.58 34.41
N GLY A 317 1.51 -4.21 35.61
CA GLY A 317 2.26 -5.43 35.90
C GLY A 317 1.93 -6.59 34.96
N ALA A 318 0.67 -6.73 34.56
CA ALA A 318 0.21 -7.73 33.58
C ALA A 318 0.09 -7.20 32.14
N ALA A 319 0.45 -5.93 31.88
CA ALA A 319 0.36 -5.25 30.58
C ALA A 319 -1.04 -5.26 29.90
N GLN A 320 -2.12 -5.21 30.68
CA GLN A 320 -3.49 -5.43 30.18
C GLN A 320 -4.27 -4.18 29.72
N GLY A 321 -3.79 -2.96 30.00
CA GLY A 321 -4.63 -1.75 29.91
C GLY A 321 -5.13 -1.50 28.49
N LEU A 322 -4.20 -1.38 27.55
CA LEU A 322 -4.51 -1.19 26.13
C LEU A 322 -5.31 -2.37 25.55
N ASN A 323 -4.93 -3.60 25.89
CA ASN A 323 -5.61 -4.82 25.41
C ASN A 323 -7.09 -4.83 25.81
N THR A 324 -7.36 -4.59 27.09
CA THR A 324 -8.73 -4.58 27.63
C THR A 324 -9.55 -3.41 27.07
N GLY A 325 -8.92 -2.25 26.85
CA GLY A 325 -9.55 -1.12 26.18
C GLY A 325 -9.91 -1.40 24.71
N ILE A 326 -9.04 -2.05 23.94
CA ILE A 326 -9.36 -2.51 22.59
C ILE A 326 -10.53 -3.49 22.61
N HIS A 327 -10.54 -4.44 23.56
CA HIS A 327 -11.65 -5.38 23.72
C HIS A 327 -12.98 -4.67 24.01
N ASP A 328 -12.97 -3.59 24.80
CA ASP A 328 -14.17 -2.77 25.05
C ASP A 328 -14.65 -2.09 23.77
N ALA A 329 -13.73 -1.46 23.03
CA ALA A 329 -14.07 -0.79 21.78
C ALA A 329 -14.69 -1.78 20.78
N VAL A 330 -14.04 -2.92 20.56
CA VAL A 330 -14.51 -3.96 19.63
C VAL A 330 -15.87 -4.50 20.05
N ASN A 331 -16.09 -4.71 21.37
CA ASN A 331 -17.38 -5.20 21.88
C ASN A 331 -18.51 -4.18 21.71
N LEU A 332 -18.26 -2.89 21.99
CA LEU A 332 -19.29 -1.85 21.92
C LEU A 332 -19.60 -1.43 20.47
N GLY A 333 -18.60 -1.37 19.59
CA GLY A 333 -18.75 -0.79 18.25
C GLY A 333 -19.78 -1.49 17.37
N TRP A 334 -19.76 -2.83 17.31
CA TRP A 334 -20.74 -3.56 16.52
C TRP A 334 -22.15 -3.46 17.11
N LYS A 335 -22.28 -3.39 18.44
CA LYS A 335 -23.57 -3.23 19.14
C LYS A 335 -24.18 -1.87 18.82
N LEU A 336 -23.40 -0.80 18.92
CA LEU A 336 -23.82 0.54 18.54
C LEU A 336 -24.23 0.58 17.07
N ALA A 337 -23.41 0.04 16.16
CA ALA A 337 -23.71 0.06 14.74
C ALA A 337 -25.02 -0.65 14.38
N LEU A 338 -25.28 -1.81 14.99
CA LEU A 338 -26.53 -2.53 14.75
C LEU A 338 -27.74 -1.86 15.44
N GLN A 339 -27.55 -1.24 16.61
CA GLN A 339 -28.59 -0.49 17.29
C GLN A 339 -29.02 0.73 16.47
N ILE A 340 -28.05 1.52 16.00
CA ILE A 340 -28.28 2.72 15.18
C ILE A 340 -29.00 2.39 13.88
N ARG A 341 -28.72 1.21 13.30
CA ARG A 341 -29.37 0.70 12.09
C ARG A 341 -30.74 0.07 12.34
N GLY A 342 -31.19 -0.02 13.60
CA GLY A 342 -32.48 -0.61 13.98
C GLY A 342 -32.56 -2.13 13.77
N ILE A 343 -31.42 -2.83 13.83
CA ILE A 343 -31.34 -4.27 13.51
C ILE A 343 -31.46 -5.16 14.74
N VAL A 344 -30.95 -4.69 15.88
CA VAL A 344 -30.97 -5.44 17.14
C VAL A 344 -31.98 -4.86 18.11
N ARG A 345 -32.39 -5.67 19.09
CA ARG A 345 -33.20 -5.24 20.23
C ARG A 345 -32.38 -4.35 21.17
N ASP A 346 -33.06 -3.44 21.86
CA ASP A 346 -32.43 -2.48 22.79
C ASP A 346 -31.62 -3.15 23.92
N ASP A 347 -32.01 -4.34 24.35
CA ASP A 347 -31.31 -5.08 25.40
C ASP A 347 -29.97 -5.70 24.94
N VAL A 348 -29.71 -5.76 23.62
CA VAL A 348 -28.40 -6.15 23.08
C VAL A 348 -27.34 -5.12 23.47
N LEU A 349 -27.63 -3.82 23.39
CA LEU A 349 -26.67 -2.79 23.75
C LEU A 349 -26.33 -2.81 25.26
N LYS A 350 -27.31 -3.17 26.11
CA LYS A 350 -27.12 -3.32 27.56
C LYS A 350 -26.13 -4.42 27.93
N THR A 351 -25.90 -5.40 27.05
CA THR A 351 -24.91 -6.46 27.29
C THR A 351 -23.48 -5.93 27.35
N TYR A 352 -23.16 -4.77 26.76
CA TYR A 352 -21.80 -4.21 26.80
C TYR A 352 -21.28 -4.07 28.23
N SER A 353 -22.05 -3.42 29.10
CA SER A 353 -21.67 -3.20 30.50
C SER A 353 -21.56 -4.52 31.26
N ALA A 354 -22.54 -5.41 31.11
CA ALA A 354 -22.56 -6.71 31.81
C ALA A 354 -21.39 -7.62 31.39
N GLU A 355 -21.06 -7.66 30.10
CA GLU A 355 -19.98 -8.50 29.55
C GLU A 355 -18.60 -7.97 29.94
N ARG A 356 -18.35 -6.68 29.74
CA ARG A 356 -17.00 -6.11 29.90
C ARG A 356 -16.62 -5.92 31.36
N ARG A 357 -17.55 -5.54 32.22
CA ARG A 357 -17.28 -5.36 33.66
C ARG A 357 -16.85 -6.64 34.36
N MET A 358 -17.48 -7.78 34.04
CA MET A 358 -17.10 -9.05 34.64
C MET A 358 -15.67 -9.46 34.26
N ALA A 359 -15.31 -9.30 32.99
CA ALA A 359 -13.95 -9.55 32.53
C ALA A 359 -12.95 -8.62 33.23
N VAL A 360 -13.25 -7.33 33.31
CA VAL A 360 -12.41 -6.33 34.00
C VAL A 360 -12.29 -6.61 35.50
N GLN A 361 -13.36 -7.04 36.17
CA GLN A 361 -13.31 -7.38 37.59
C GLN A 361 -12.38 -8.58 37.85
N GLN A 362 -12.42 -9.58 36.97
CA GLN A 362 -11.51 -10.73 37.04
C GLN A 362 -10.05 -10.30 36.84
N LEU A 363 -9.78 -9.39 35.89
CA LEU A 363 -8.48 -8.78 35.70
C LEU A 363 -7.97 -8.08 36.96
N ILE A 364 -8.78 -7.21 37.55
CA ILE A 364 -8.42 -6.44 38.76
C ILE A 364 -8.05 -7.38 39.92
N ASN A 365 -8.72 -8.52 40.05
CA ASN A 365 -8.42 -9.48 41.10
C ASN A 365 -7.02 -10.11 40.91
N TYR A 366 -6.67 -10.53 39.69
CA TYR A 366 -5.33 -11.06 39.40
C TYR A 366 -4.25 -9.99 39.51
N ASP A 367 -4.52 -8.79 38.99
CA ASP A 367 -3.57 -7.67 38.97
C ASP A 367 -3.16 -7.24 40.39
N ARG A 368 -4.09 -7.26 41.35
CA ARG A 368 -3.83 -6.96 42.76
C ARG A 368 -2.79 -7.92 43.35
N ASP A 369 -3.00 -9.22 43.16
CA ASP A 369 -2.11 -10.25 43.69
C ASP A 369 -0.73 -10.22 43.00
N ILE A 370 -0.72 -10.00 41.69
CA ILE A 370 0.52 -9.82 40.90
C ILE A 370 1.31 -8.62 41.41
N ALA A 371 0.68 -7.46 41.60
CA ALA A 371 1.35 -6.24 42.04
C ALA A 371 1.97 -6.39 43.43
N MET A 372 1.29 -7.08 44.35
CA MET A 372 1.82 -7.38 45.68
C MET A 372 3.08 -8.25 45.59
N LEU A 373 3.01 -9.37 44.86
CA LEU A 373 4.12 -10.31 44.73
C LEU A 373 5.33 -9.71 43.99
N MET A 374 5.12 -8.88 42.96
CA MET A 374 6.20 -8.15 42.27
C MET A 374 6.98 -7.21 43.21
N SER A 375 6.32 -6.74 44.28
CA SER A 375 6.87 -5.85 45.30
C SER A 375 7.32 -6.60 46.58
N HIS A 376 7.51 -7.92 46.51
CA HIS A 376 7.85 -8.80 47.64
C HIS A 376 6.83 -8.82 48.80
N LYS A 377 5.56 -8.52 48.54
CA LYS A 377 4.46 -8.60 49.51
C LYS A 377 3.58 -9.82 49.23
N TRP A 378 3.19 -10.54 50.29
CA TRP A 378 2.28 -11.69 50.16
C TRP A 378 0.81 -11.24 50.09
N PRO A 379 0.01 -11.78 49.14
CA PRO A 379 -1.44 -11.57 49.14
C PRO A 379 -2.10 -12.04 50.43
N SER A 380 -3.14 -11.37 50.88
CA SER A 380 -3.81 -11.65 52.16
C SER A 380 -4.42 -13.05 52.27
N TRP A 381 -4.66 -13.72 51.14
CA TRP A 381 -5.18 -15.09 51.07
C TRP A 381 -4.09 -16.16 51.11
N TYR A 382 -2.80 -15.81 50.96
CA TYR A 382 -1.70 -16.77 51.00
C TYR A 382 -1.47 -17.26 52.44
N LYS A 383 -1.61 -18.58 52.66
CA LYS A 383 -1.42 -19.26 53.96
C LYS A 383 -0.26 -20.26 53.94
N GLY A 384 0.59 -20.20 52.91
CA GLY A 384 1.74 -21.09 52.74
C GLY A 384 2.94 -20.67 53.59
N ASP A 385 4.10 -21.27 53.31
CA ASP A 385 5.36 -20.93 53.97
C ASP A 385 5.76 -19.47 53.67
N PRO A 386 5.89 -18.59 54.68
CA PRO A 386 6.33 -17.20 54.47
C PRO A 386 7.77 -17.06 53.97
N SER A 387 8.58 -18.12 54.09
CA SER A 387 9.96 -18.18 53.60
C SER A 387 10.09 -18.69 52.16
N ALA A 388 8.96 -19.08 51.53
CA ALA A 388 8.93 -19.47 50.13
C ALA A 388 9.37 -18.32 49.22
N ASP A 389 9.91 -18.65 48.05
CA ASP A 389 10.28 -17.67 47.03
C ASP A 389 9.01 -17.03 46.43
N PRO A 390 8.70 -15.74 46.71
CA PRO A 390 7.50 -15.09 46.21
C PRO A 390 7.46 -15.03 44.68
N TYR A 391 8.60 -15.12 43.99
CA TYR A 391 8.65 -15.11 42.53
C TYR A 391 8.29 -16.45 41.89
N LEU A 392 8.39 -17.56 42.62
CA LEU A 392 7.81 -18.84 42.16
C LEU A 392 6.28 -18.77 42.26
N ALA A 393 5.76 -18.25 43.38
CA ALA A 393 4.32 -18.02 43.54
C ALA A 393 3.78 -17.02 42.49
N LEU A 394 4.57 -15.99 42.15
CA LEU A 394 4.26 -15.05 41.06
C LEU A 394 4.19 -15.77 39.71
N GLY A 395 5.16 -16.64 39.40
CA GLY A 395 5.16 -17.45 38.19
C GLY A 395 3.93 -18.36 38.08
N GLU A 396 3.59 -19.06 39.16
CA GLU A 396 2.37 -19.89 39.24
C GLU A 396 1.10 -19.08 39.03
N LEU A 397 1.02 -17.88 39.61
CA LEU A 397 -0.11 -16.98 39.42
C LEU A 397 -0.23 -16.51 37.96
N PHE A 398 0.88 -16.16 37.32
CA PHE A 398 0.91 -15.79 35.90
C PHE A 398 0.51 -16.94 34.99
N GLU A 399 0.97 -18.16 35.26
CA GLU A 399 0.57 -19.37 34.52
C GLU A 399 -0.94 -19.63 34.68
N LYS A 400 -1.47 -19.53 35.90
CA LYS A 400 -2.92 -19.66 36.16
C LYS A 400 -3.73 -18.56 35.47
N ALA A 401 -3.20 -17.35 35.41
CA ALA A 401 -3.83 -16.21 34.74
C ALA A 401 -3.58 -16.18 33.22
N ALA A 402 -2.72 -17.04 32.67
CA ALA A 402 -2.28 -16.97 31.28
C ALA A 402 -3.42 -17.00 30.25
N PRO A 403 -4.45 -17.86 30.37
CA PRO A 403 -5.60 -17.83 29.44
C PRO A 403 -6.31 -16.47 29.44
N PHE A 404 -6.37 -15.83 30.61
CA PHE A 404 -6.99 -14.51 30.76
C PHE A 404 -6.06 -13.40 30.24
N ASN A 405 -4.76 -13.43 30.58
CA ASN A 405 -3.77 -12.43 30.17
C ASN A 405 -3.55 -12.40 28.66
N THR A 406 -3.57 -13.55 28.00
CA THR A 406 -3.54 -13.63 26.52
C THR A 406 -4.84 -13.14 25.88
N GLY A 407 -5.90 -13.01 26.69
CA GLY A 407 -7.27 -12.68 26.28
C GLY A 407 -8.04 -13.84 25.63
N LEU A 408 -7.38 -14.99 25.40
CA LEU A 408 -7.96 -16.12 24.67
C LEU A 408 -9.00 -16.90 25.50
N GLY A 409 -8.89 -16.85 26.83
CA GLY A 409 -9.77 -17.53 27.79
C GLY A 409 -10.93 -16.68 28.30
N ILE A 410 -11.17 -15.49 27.75
CA ILE A 410 -12.33 -14.67 28.14
C ILE A 410 -13.62 -15.35 27.64
N ALA A 411 -14.57 -15.53 28.56
CA ALA A 411 -15.90 -16.05 28.27
C ALA A 411 -16.97 -15.20 28.96
N TYR A 412 -18.03 -14.86 28.24
CA TYR A 412 -19.15 -14.08 28.77
C TYR A 412 -20.25 -14.96 29.37
N ASN A 413 -20.85 -14.48 30.46
CA ASN A 413 -22.00 -15.13 31.11
C ASN A 413 -23.25 -15.13 30.22
N SER A 414 -24.22 -15.97 30.60
CA SER A 414 -25.51 -16.06 29.92
C SER A 414 -26.22 -14.71 29.85
N ASN A 415 -26.62 -14.31 28.64
CA ASN A 415 -27.35 -13.07 28.36
C ASN A 415 -28.12 -13.21 27.02
N VAL A 416 -28.77 -12.15 26.52
CA VAL A 416 -29.56 -12.21 25.27
C VAL A 416 -28.77 -12.67 24.03
N LEU A 417 -27.44 -12.54 24.03
CA LEU A 417 -26.52 -13.01 22.98
C LEU A 417 -25.91 -14.38 23.31
N ASN A 418 -25.45 -14.55 24.55
CA ASN A 418 -24.74 -15.74 25.01
C ASN A 418 -25.75 -16.68 25.68
N GLN A 419 -26.30 -17.63 24.93
CA GLN A 419 -27.29 -18.58 25.45
C GLN A 419 -26.63 -19.90 25.83
N GLU A 420 -27.15 -20.54 26.89
CA GLU A 420 -26.68 -21.88 27.28
C GLU A 420 -26.93 -22.88 26.15
N ALA A 421 -25.91 -23.72 25.89
CA ALA A 421 -26.03 -24.74 24.88
C ALA A 421 -27.00 -25.84 25.35
N ARG A 422 -27.91 -26.26 24.46
CA ARG A 422 -28.85 -27.38 24.72
C ARG A 422 -28.17 -28.76 24.73
N MET A 423 -26.87 -28.81 24.43
CA MET A 423 -26.04 -30.01 24.39
C MET A 423 -24.58 -29.64 24.72
N GLN A 424 -23.76 -30.64 25.03
CA GLN A 424 -22.34 -30.42 25.28
C GLN A 424 -21.60 -30.07 23.97
N LEU A 425 -20.95 -28.91 23.93
CA LEU A 425 -20.23 -28.40 22.76
C LEU A 425 -18.72 -28.29 23.04
N THR A 426 -17.90 -28.41 21.99
CA THR A 426 -16.45 -28.16 22.05
C THR A 426 -16.11 -26.68 22.20
N VAL A 427 -16.98 -25.80 21.69
CA VAL A 427 -16.88 -24.34 21.86
C VAL A 427 -17.89 -23.92 22.92
N VAL A 428 -17.43 -23.21 23.95
CA VAL A 428 -18.28 -22.75 25.05
C VAL A 428 -18.98 -21.45 24.64
N PRO A 429 -20.32 -21.34 24.75
CA PRO A 429 -21.02 -20.08 24.51
C PRO A 429 -20.45 -18.93 25.35
N GLY A 430 -20.33 -17.75 24.74
CA GLY A 430 -19.70 -16.59 25.35
C GLY A 430 -18.17 -16.52 25.20
N SER A 431 -17.50 -17.60 24.78
CA SER A 431 -16.07 -17.57 24.41
C SER A 431 -15.86 -17.08 22.97
N ARG A 432 -14.62 -16.68 22.64
CA ARG A 432 -14.23 -16.38 21.25
C ARG A 432 -14.43 -17.60 20.33
N PRO A 433 -14.68 -17.40 19.02
CA PRO A 433 -14.60 -18.49 18.07
C PRO A 433 -13.16 -19.03 17.98
N PRO A 434 -12.98 -20.34 17.68
CA PRO A 434 -11.67 -20.94 17.55
C PRO A 434 -10.91 -20.33 16.37
N ASP A 435 -9.59 -20.19 16.53
CA ASP A 435 -8.72 -19.76 15.45
C ASP A 435 -8.12 -20.96 14.73
N VAL A 436 -8.88 -21.50 13.78
CA VAL A 436 -8.53 -22.73 13.09
C VAL A 436 -8.41 -22.52 11.60
N ASP A 437 -7.50 -23.28 10.98
CA ASP A 437 -7.46 -23.44 9.54
C ASP A 437 -8.71 -24.21 9.10
N LEU A 438 -9.52 -23.56 8.28
CA LEU A 438 -10.43 -24.23 7.38
C LEU A 438 -9.71 -24.55 6.08
N SER A 439 -10.28 -25.44 5.30
CA SER A 439 -9.91 -25.57 3.90
C SER A 439 -11.13 -25.25 3.06
N THR A 440 -10.96 -24.38 2.07
CA THR A 440 -12.04 -24.06 1.15
C THR A 440 -12.39 -25.30 0.30
N PRO A 441 -13.66 -25.47 -0.09
CA PRO A 441 -14.05 -26.52 -1.02
C PRO A 441 -13.52 -26.20 -2.40
N GLY A 442 -13.27 -27.23 -3.19
CA GLY A 442 -12.93 -27.06 -4.60
C GLY A 442 -11.54 -26.47 -4.86
N THR A 443 -10.97 -25.72 -3.89
CA THR A 443 -9.58 -25.17 -3.90
C THR A 443 -8.62 -25.82 -2.88
N ASN A 444 -9.16 -26.27 -1.73
CA ASN A 444 -8.43 -26.83 -0.58
C ASN A 444 -7.37 -25.92 0.02
N GLN A 445 -7.30 -24.66 -0.43
CA GLN A 445 -6.53 -23.61 0.18
C GLN A 445 -6.91 -23.52 1.66
N LYS A 446 -5.88 -23.51 2.51
CA LYS A 446 -6.03 -23.22 3.93
C LYS A 446 -6.43 -21.77 4.11
N VAL A 447 -7.45 -21.53 4.90
CA VAL A 447 -7.91 -20.19 5.27
C VAL A 447 -8.31 -20.21 6.73
N ARG A 448 -7.84 -19.24 7.52
CA ARG A 448 -8.25 -19.12 8.92
C ARG A 448 -9.74 -18.79 9.01
N LEU A 449 -10.47 -19.47 9.90
CA LEU A 449 -11.88 -19.20 10.16
C LEU A 449 -12.11 -17.70 10.44
N GLN A 450 -11.24 -17.07 11.23
CA GLN A 450 -11.35 -15.65 11.59
C GLN A 450 -11.15 -14.68 10.40
N ARG A 451 -10.43 -15.09 9.34
CA ARG A 451 -10.30 -14.31 8.10
C ARG A 451 -11.56 -14.40 7.22
N ILE A 452 -12.32 -15.48 7.31
CA ILE A 452 -13.66 -15.60 6.69
C ILE A 452 -14.68 -14.82 7.51
N THR A 453 -14.62 -14.94 8.83
CA THR A 453 -15.54 -14.29 9.78
C THR A 453 -15.03 -12.93 10.23
N ARG A 454 -14.54 -12.12 9.28
CA ARG A 454 -14.13 -10.74 9.53
C ARG A 454 -15.25 -9.95 10.18
N ASN A 455 -14.88 -8.98 11.02
CA ASN A 455 -15.83 -8.16 11.74
C ASN A 455 -16.31 -7.01 10.84
N PHE A 456 -17.55 -7.12 10.38
CA PHE A 456 -18.28 -6.10 9.61
C PHE A 456 -19.60 -5.72 10.31
N ALA A 457 -19.66 -5.83 11.65
CA ALA A 457 -20.90 -5.80 12.42
C ALA A 457 -21.96 -6.79 11.86
N ARG A 458 -21.55 -8.04 11.65
CA ARG A 458 -22.40 -9.15 11.21
C ARG A 458 -22.32 -10.31 12.19
N PHE A 459 -23.44 -11.00 12.36
CA PHE A 459 -23.47 -12.31 12.99
C PHE A 459 -23.07 -13.37 11.98
N TRP A 460 -22.32 -14.36 12.43
CA TRP A 460 -21.91 -15.50 11.62
C TRP A 460 -22.58 -16.77 12.14
N VAL A 461 -23.27 -17.47 11.26
CA VAL A 461 -23.83 -18.79 11.55
C VAL A 461 -22.91 -19.83 10.95
N LEU A 462 -22.22 -20.57 11.84
CA LEU A 462 -21.34 -21.66 11.47
C LEU A 462 -22.11 -22.98 11.51
N VAL A 463 -22.36 -23.57 10.34
CA VAL A 463 -23.07 -24.84 10.19
C VAL A 463 -22.06 -25.98 10.12
N LEU A 464 -21.81 -26.64 11.26
CA LEU A 464 -20.97 -27.84 11.33
C LEU A 464 -21.80 -29.09 10.99
N THR A 465 -21.78 -29.50 9.72
CA THR A 465 -22.64 -30.55 9.17
C THR A 465 -22.28 -31.97 9.60
N GLY A 466 -21.14 -32.19 10.28
CA GLY A 466 -20.75 -33.52 10.72
C GLY A 466 -20.52 -34.50 9.57
N ASN A 467 -20.94 -35.76 9.73
CA ASN A 467 -21.01 -36.72 8.63
C ASN A 467 -22.30 -36.51 7.83
N VAL A 468 -22.18 -35.98 6.61
CA VAL A 468 -23.33 -35.63 5.74
C VAL A 468 -24.26 -36.81 5.49
N SER A 469 -23.74 -38.04 5.42
CA SER A 469 -24.59 -39.23 5.19
C SER A 469 -25.60 -39.43 6.31
N SER A 470 -25.23 -39.05 7.54
CA SER A 470 -26.09 -39.13 8.72
C SER A 470 -26.93 -37.88 8.93
N THR A 471 -26.42 -36.70 8.55
CA THR A 471 -27.07 -35.41 8.82
C THR A 471 -27.91 -34.87 7.66
N ARG A 472 -27.86 -35.49 6.48
CA ARG A 472 -28.64 -35.08 5.29
C ARG A 472 -30.11 -34.78 5.58
N PRO A 473 -30.89 -35.63 6.29
CA PRO A 473 -32.30 -35.33 6.55
C PRO A 473 -32.49 -34.03 7.33
N LEU A 474 -31.64 -33.78 8.33
CA LEU A 474 -31.67 -32.54 9.13
C LEU A 474 -31.24 -31.31 8.31
N LEU A 475 -30.27 -31.47 7.41
CA LEU A 475 -29.85 -30.39 6.51
C LEU A 475 -30.93 -30.03 5.48
N GLU A 476 -31.68 -31.02 4.99
CA GLU A 476 -32.83 -30.80 4.12
C GLU A 476 -33.98 -30.12 4.84
N GLU A 477 -34.23 -30.48 6.12
CA GLU A 477 -35.21 -29.80 6.97
C GLU A 477 -34.79 -28.35 7.24
N MET A 478 -33.52 -28.12 7.62
CA MET A 478 -32.97 -26.78 7.80
C MET A 478 -33.10 -25.94 6.53
N LYS A 479 -32.81 -26.54 5.35
CA LYS A 479 -33.00 -25.88 4.06
C LYS A 479 -34.46 -25.49 3.83
N LYS A 480 -35.41 -26.41 4.04
CA LYS A 480 -36.85 -26.12 3.91
C LYS A 480 -37.28 -24.98 4.83
N TYR A 481 -36.81 -24.98 6.08
CA TYR A 481 -37.06 -23.90 7.03
C TYR A 481 -36.48 -22.56 6.54
N LEU A 482 -35.23 -22.53 6.09
CA LEU A 482 -34.60 -21.31 5.54
C LEU A 482 -35.24 -20.82 4.25
N ASP A 483 -35.75 -21.72 3.42
CA ASP A 483 -36.50 -21.39 2.20
C ASP A 483 -37.89 -20.84 2.54
N SER A 484 -38.52 -21.29 3.64
CA SER A 484 -39.75 -20.67 4.17
C SER A 484 -39.51 -19.32 4.84
N GLU A 485 -38.33 -19.12 5.45
CA GLU A 485 -37.92 -17.90 6.15
C GLU A 485 -36.94 -17.08 5.30
N SER A 486 -37.40 -16.66 4.12
CA SER A 486 -36.57 -15.96 3.11
C SER A 486 -35.80 -14.74 3.66
N GLY A 487 -36.37 -14.04 4.65
CA GLY A 487 -35.75 -12.91 5.34
C GLY A 487 -34.51 -13.29 6.14
N LEU A 488 -34.47 -14.48 6.75
CA LEU A 488 -33.34 -14.95 7.55
C LEU A 488 -32.16 -15.38 6.66
N LYS A 489 -32.46 -16.07 5.55
CA LYS A 489 -31.47 -16.56 4.58
C LYS A 489 -30.72 -15.44 3.86
N THR A 490 -31.38 -14.30 3.64
CA THR A 490 -30.85 -13.17 2.84
C THR A 490 -30.51 -11.95 3.68
N HIS A 491 -30.61 -12.04 5.02
CA HIS A 491 -30.40 -10.89 5.90
C HIS A 491 -28.96 -10.36 5.81
N LYS A 492 -28.79 -9.07 5.51
CA LYS A 492 -27.47 -8.45 5.28
C LYS A 492 -26.51 -8.49 6.47
N THR A 493 -27.01 -8.75 7.68
CA THR A 493 -26.20 -8.87 8.91
C THR A 493 -25.97 -10.29 9.36
N ILE A 494 -26.40 -11.29 8.58
CA ILE A 494 -26.17 -12.71 8.87
C ILE A 494 -25.30 -13.27 7.75
N GLY A 495 -24.08 -13.67 8.08
CA GLY A 495 -23.20 -14.45 7.21
C GLY A 495 -23.31 -15.93 7.55
N TRP A 496 -23.32 -16.78 6.53
CA TRP A 496 -23.39 -18.24 6.70
C TRP A 496 -22.07 -18.88 6.26
N VAL A 497 -21.50 -19.73 7.12
CA VAL A 497 -20.34 -20.56 6.80
C VAL A 497 -20.72 -21.99 7.11
N THR A 498 -20.60 -22.89 6.13
CA THR A 498 -20.85 -24.31 6.35
C THR A 498 -19.51 -25.05 6.40
N CYS A 499 -19.38 -26.01 7.32
CA CYS A 499 -18.21 -26.88 7.51
C CYS A 499 -18.68 -28.36 7.48
N THR A 500 -18.02 -29.29 6.80
CA THR A 500 -18.29 -30.75 6.85
C THR A 500 -17.05 -31.54 7.20
N ILE A 501 -17.29 -32.73 7.74
CA ILE A 501 -16.26 -33.69 8.09
C ILE A 501 -16.02 -34.59 6.88
N GLY A 502 -14.75 -34.77 6.49
CA GLY A 502 -14.36 -35.69 5.42
C GLY A 502 -14.52 -35.16 3.99
N ILE A 503 -15.13 -33.99 3.82
CA ILE A 503 -15.15 -33.20 2.59
C ILE A 503 -14.99 -31.73 3.04
N LYS A 504 -14.13 -30.96 2.41
CA LYS A 504 -13.89 -29.54 2.75
C LYS A 504 -15.09 -28.71 2.29
N VAL A 505 -15.64 -27.78 3.10
CA VAL A 505 -17.01 -27.25 2.88
C VAL A 505 -17.18 -25.80 2.56
N VAL A 506 -18.29 -25.62 1.83
CA VAL A 506 -18.79 -24.56 0.99
C VAL A 506 -19.52 -23.54 1.84
N PRO A 507 -19.20 -22.24 1.76
CA PRO A 507 -20.11 -21.22 2.24
C PRO A 507 -21.35 -21.22 1.34
N TYR A 508 -22.52 -21.48 1.91
CA TYR A 508 -23.81 -21.42 1.21
C TYR A 508 -24.21 -19.94 1.06
N LEU A 509 -24.08 -19.37 -0.15
CA LEU A 509 -24.80 -18.17 -0.56
C LEU A 509 -26.09 -18.59 -1.26
N GLY A 510 -27.22 -18.13 -0.73
CA GLY A 510 -28.55 -18.43 -1.24
C GLY A 510 -28.83 -17.80 -2.61
N VAL A 511 -28.89 -18.66 -3.62
CA VAL A 511 -29.80 -18.69 -4.79
C VAL A 511 -30.22 -17.34 -5.40
N VAL A 512 -29.61 -17.00 -6.54
CA VAL A 512 -30.31 -16.35 -7.66
C VAL A 512 -30.79 -17.44 -8.60
N ASN A 513 -32.11 -17.49 -8.82
CA ASN A 513 -32.88 -18.26 -9.80
C ASN A 513 -32.09 -19.21 -10.72
N SER A 514 -32.00 -20.48 -10.33
CA SER A 514 -31.90 -21.56 -11.31
C SER A 514 -33.26 -21.76 -11.96
N ARG A 515 -33.43 -21.22 -13.16
CA ARG A 515 -34.24 -21.90 -14.16
C ARG A 515 -33.60 -23.27 -14.40
N GLU A 516 -34.46 -24.28 -14.48
CA GLU A 516 -34.11 -25.66 -14.81
C GLU A 516 -33.09 -25.74 -15.96
N THR A 517 -31.97 -26.44 -15.74
CA THR A 517 -31.36 -27.24 -16.79
C THR A 517 -30.69 -28.46 -16.17
N ASN A 518 -31.27 -29.63 -16.41
CA ASN A 518 -30.52 -30.87 -16.53
C ASN A 518 -29.25 -30.62 -17.39
N SER A 519 -28.04 -30.89 -16.88
CA SER A 519 -27.09 -31.77 -17.59
C SER A 519 -25.79 -31.97 -16.81
N ASN A 520 -25.31 -33.19 -16.93
CA ASN A 520 -24.09 -33.77 -16.37
C ASN A 520 -22.86 -33.36 -17.22
N LYS A 521 -22.62 -32.07 -17.47
CA LYS A 521 -21.56 -31.60 -18.41
C LYS A 521 -20.47 -30.78 -17.72
N MET A 522 -19.20 -31.11 -18.01
CA MET A 522 -18.05 -30.33 -17.56
C MET A 522 -17.98 -28.97 -18.29
N PRO A 523 -17.41 -27.92 -17.66
CA PRO A 523 -17.21 -26.62 -18.30
C PRO A 523 -16.31 -26.74 -19.54
N ILE A 524 -16.72 -26.08 -20.62
CA ILE A 524 -16.01 -26.08 -21.90
C ILE A 524 -15.33 -24.74 -22.16
N ILE A 525 -14.17 -24.78 -22.83
CA ILE A 525 -13.52 -23.68 -23.51
C ILE A 525 -13.93 -23.79 -24.98
N PRO A 526 -14.95 -23.03 -25.45
CA PRO A 526 -15.54 -23.25 -26.76
C PRO A 526 -14.50 -23.06 -27.87
N ALA A 527 -14.62 -23.85 -28.94
CA ALA A 527 -13.75 -23.71 -30.11
C ALA A 527 -13.70 -22.24 -30.58
N ARG A 528 -12.48 -21.77 -30.88
CA ARG A 528 -12.19 -20.41 -31.37
C ARG A 528 -12.55 -19.26 -30.40
N LYS A 529 -12.91 -19.54 -29.15
CA LYS A 529 -13.31 -18.52 -28.16
C LYS A 529 -12.45 -18.62 -26.90
N SER A 530 -12.58 -17.62 -26.03
CA SER A 530 -11.94 -17.59 -24.72
C SER A 530 -12.92 -17.82 -23.57
N VAL A 531 -12.36 -18.25 -22.44
CA VAL A 531 -12.98 -18.20 -21.12
C VAL A 531 -12.04 -17.49 -20.14
N ALA A 532 -12.62 -16.90 -19.10
CA ALA A 532 -11.85 -16.30 -18.02
C ALA A 532 -12.45 -16.68 -16.66
N PHE A 533 -11.59 -16.95 -15.69
CA PHE A 533 -12.00 -17.33 -14.34
C PHE A 533 -10.85 -17.12 -13.35
N ALA A 534 -11.18 -16.95 -12.07
CA ALA A 534 -10.20 -16.80 -11.01
C ALA A 534 -9.78 -18.16 -10.44
N VAL A 535 -8.53 -18.27 -10.03
CA VAL A 535 -7.97 -19.42 -9.30
C VAL A 535 -7.14 -18.94 -8.13
N ARG A 536 -7.17 -19.66 -7.02
CA ARG A 536 -6.47 -19.32 -5.78
C ARG A 536 -5.15 -20.07 -5.67
N ALA A 537 -4.24 -19.51 -4.88
CA ALA A 537 -2.98 -20.15 -4.55
C ALA A 537 -3.22 -21.57 -4.00
N GLY A 538 -2.59 -22.56 -4.62
CA GLY A 538 -2.69 -23.97 -4.25
C GLY A 538 -3.71 -24.79 -5.05
N GLU A 539 -4.57 -24.17 -5.87
CA GLU A 539 -5.49 -24.89 -6.76
C GLU A 539 -4.78 -25.58 -7.91
N ASP A 540 -5.31 -26.73 -8.33
CA ASP A 540 -4.89 -27.48 -9.50
C ASP A 540 -5.87 -27.16 -10.66
N ILE A 541 -5.39 -26.71 -11.80
CA ILE A 541 -6.16 -26.40 -12.99
C ILE A 541 -5.93 -27.50 -14.01
N LYS A 542 -6.90 -28.41 -14.11
CA LYS A 542 -6.88 -29.52 -15.06
C LYS A 542 -7.54 -29.08 -16.35
N ILE A 543 -6.79 -29.15 -17.45
CA ILE A 543 -7.25 -28.77 -18.79
C ILE A 543 -7.18 -30.01 -19.67
N ILE A 544 -8.33 -30.44 -20.19
CA ILE A 544 -8.52 -31.68 -20.92
C ILE A 544 -8.74 -31.37 -22.39
N ASN A 545 -7.92 -31.98 -23.24
CA ASN A 545 -8.05 -31.91 -24.68
C ASN A 545 -9.12 -32.91 -25.15
N THR A 546 -10.39 -32.52 -25.07
CA THR A 546 -11.57 -33.41 -25.20
C THR A 546 -11.62 -34.14 -26.54
N HIS A 547 -11.14 -33.51 -27.61
CA HIS A 547 -11.08 -34.06 -28.96
C HIS A 547 -9.67 -34.48 -29.40
N GLY A 548 -8.64 -34.06 -28.65
CA GLY A 548 -7.25 -34.15 -29.06
C GLY A 548 -6.89 -33.03 -30.04
N LYS A 549 -5.60 -32.75 -30.18
CA LYS A 549 -5.04 -31.78 -31.13
C LYS A 549 -5.35 -30.30 -30.91
N GLN A 550 -6.28 -29.90 -30.05
CA GLN A 550 -6.53 -28.47 -29.80
C GLN A 550 -5.36 -27.82 -29.03
N VAL A 551 -4.89 -26.67 -29.52
CA VAL A 551 -3.91 -25.78 -28.85
C VAL A 551 -4.66 -24.71 -28.07
N LEU A 552 -4.14 -24.36 -26.90
CA LEU A 552 -4.70 -23.29 -26.08
C LEU A 552 -3.65 -22.23 -25.79
N ASP A 553 -4.03 -20.98 -25.99
CA ASP A 553 -3.25 -19.83 -25.53
C ASP A 553 -3.72 -19.52 -24.10
N PHE A 554 -2.80 -19.64 -23.15
CA PHE A 554 -3.08 -19.59 -21.72
C PHE A 554 -2.36 -18.40 -21.07
N TRP A 555 -3.10 -17.57 -20.34
CA TRP A 555 -2.58 -16.45 -19.56
C TRP A 555 -2.98 -16.54 -18.10
N ALA A 556 -2.13 -15.97 -17.23
CA ALA A 556 -2.43 -15.77 -15.83
C ALA A 556 -1.97 -14.39 -15.36
N PHE A 557 -2.79 -13.72 -14.56
CA PHE A 557 -2.53 -12.37 -14.05
C PHE A 557 -2.65 -12.33 -12.54
N ASN A 558 -1.82 -11.51 -11.90
CA ASN A 558 -2.01 -11.15 -10.50
C ASN A 558 -3.24 -10.24 -10.39
N PRO A 559 -4.25 -10.59 -9.57
CA PRO A 559 -5.46 -9.80 -9.43
C PRO A 559 -5.24 -8.41 -8.83
N ASN A 560 -4.13 -8.19 -8.13
CA ASN A 560 -3.84 -6.94 -7.43
C ASN A 560 -2.86 -6.03 -8.21
N ASP A 561 -2.31 -6.51 -9.34
CA ASP A 561 -1.38 -5.75 -10.18
C ASP A 561 -1.47 -6.28 -11.62
N SER A 562 -2.16 -5.56 -12.51
CA SER A 562 -2.31 -5.96 -13.91
C SER A 562 -1.00 -5.97 -14.70
N ASN A 563 0.10 -5.40 -14.16
CA ASN A 563 1.44 -5.48 -14.75
C ASN A 563 2.24 -6.71 -14.26
N ASP A 564 1.75 -7.45 -13.26
CA ASP A 564 2.35 -8.69 -12.76
C ASP A 564 1.60 -9.90 -13.33
N PHE A 565 2.10 -10.44 -14.44
CA PHE A 565 1.44 -11.52 -15.19
C PHE A 565 2.44 -12.58 -15.66
N LEU A 566 1.90 -13.73 -16.08
CA LEU A 566 2.66 -14.90 -16.50
C LEU A 566 3.57 -14.54 -17.68
N SER A 567 4.88 -14.74 -17.51
CA SER A 567 5.87 -14.31 -18.49
C SER A 567 6.71 -15.48 -18.99
N MET A 568 6.56 -15.79 -20.27
CA MET A 568 7.33 -16.86 -20.92
C MET A 568 8.81 -16.51 -20.97
N VAL A 569 9.19 -15.25 -21.23
CA VAL A 569 10.59 -14.80 -21.22
C VAL A 569 11.25 -15.08 -19.88
N HIS A 570 10.64 -14.63 -18.77
CA HIS A 570 11.19 -14.85 -17.43
C HIS A 570 11.22 -16.34 -17.06
N THR A 571 10.19 -17.09 -17.45
CA THR A 571 10.14 -18.55 -17.26
C THR A 571 11.30 -19.24 -17.97
N ARG A 572 11.54 -18.95 -19.26
CA ARG A 572 12.67 -19.53 -20.02
C ARG A 572 14.02 -19.12 -19.44
N THR A 573 14.17 -17.87 -19.01
CA THR A 573 15.41 -17.40 -18.37
C THR A 573 15.69 -18.11 -17.05
N ILE A 574 14.67 -18.39 -16.25
CA ILE A 574 14.84 -19.03 -14.94
C ILE A 574 15.03 -20.54 -15.08
N LEU A 575 14.22 -21.19 -15.91
CA LEU A 575 14.31 -22.64 -16.12
C LEU A 575 15.47 -23.04 -17.03
N LEU A 576 16.00 -22.12 -17.84
CA LEU A 576 16.92 -22.37 -18.95
C LEU A 576 16.39 -23.44 -19.91
N LYS A 577 15.06 -23.46 -20.09
CA LYS A 577 14.33 -24.40 -20.92
C LYS A 577 13.37 -23.65 -21.85
N VAL A 578 13.13 -24.24 -23.01
CA VAL A 578 12.14 -23.77 -24.00
C VAL A 578 10.85 -24.60 -24.01
N VAL A 579 10.84 -25.70 -23.24
CA VAL A 579 9.71 -26.62 -23.05
C VAL A 579 9.62 -26.94 -21.56
N ILE A 580 8.40 -26.95 -21.01
CA ILE A 580 8.14 -27.26 -19.60
C ILE A 580 7.92 -28.76 -19.39
N SER A 581 8.40 -29.25 -18.25
CA SER A 581 8.17 -30.61 -17.75
C SER A 581 7.40 -30.58 -16.43
N PRO A 582 6.71 -31.67 -16.05
CA PRO A 582 6.15 -31.79 -14.71
C PRO A 582 7.18 -31.46 -13.62
N GLY A 583 6.79 -30.61 -12.68
CA GLY A 583 7.63 -30.04 -11.63
C GLY A 583 8.16 -28.64 -11.95
N ASP A 584 8.21 -28.22 -13.22
CA ASP A 584 8.68 -26.89 -13.59
C ASP A 584 7.69 -25.80 -13.14
N LYS A 585 8.23 -24.71 -12.58
CA LYS A 585 7.47 -23.51 -12.23
C LYS A 585 7.48 -22.51 -13.37
N LEU A 586 6.35 -21.85 -13.58
CA LEU A 586 6.16 -20.74 -14.50
C LEU A 586 6.12 -19.43 -13.70
N TYR A 587 6.76 -18.39 -14.23
CA TYR A 587 7.10 -17.18 -13.47
C TYR A 587 6.45 -15.93 -14.06
N SER A 588 6.21 -14.94 -13.21
CA SER A 588 5.65 -13.64 -13.58
C SER A 588 6.69 -12.69 -14.17
N THR A 589 6.25 -11.54 -14.68
CA THR A 589 7.11 -10.39 -15.03
C THR A 589 7.96 -9.88 -13.87
N ARG A 590 7.54 -10.12 -12.63
CA ARG A 590 8.31 -9.82 -11.40
C ARG A 590 9.13 -11.02 -10.91
N ARG A 591 9.31 -12.06 -11.73
CA ARG A 591 10.04 -13.31 -11.42
C ARG A 591 9.49 -14.08 -10.23
N LYS A 592 8.21 -13.89 -9.89
CA LYS A 592 7.53 -14.65 -8.84
C LYS A 592 6.88 -15.91 -9.45
N PRO A 593 6.97 -17.09 -8.82
CA PRO A 593 6.24 -18.27 -9.28
C PRO A 593 4.73 -18.00 -9.33
N MET A 594 4.11 -18.28 -10.47
CA MET A 594 2.66 -18.14 -10.64
C MET A 594 1.98 -19.49 -10.77
N LEU A 595 2.58 -20.42 -11.52
CA LEU A 595 2.03 -21.75 -11.76
C LEU A 595 3.13 -22.80 -11.66
N THR A 596 2.79 -24.03 -11.37
CA THR A 596 3.67 -25.21 -11.47
C THR A 596 3.00 -26.24 -12.35
N LEU A 597 3.69 -26.77 -13.37
CA LEU A 597 3.16 -27.90 -14.13
C LEU A 597 3.16 -29.14 -13.23
N ALA A 598 2.01 -29.52 -12.68
CA ALA A 598 1.91 -30.59 -11.70
C ALA A 598 1.84 -31.97 -12.37
N GLU A 599 1.14 -32.06 -13.50
CA GLU A 599 0.99 -33.29 -14.26
C GLU A 599 0.83 -32.93 -15.74
N ASP A 600 1.42 -33.75 -16.61
CA ASP A 600 1.16 -33.71 -18.04
C ASP A 600 1.06 -35.15 -18.54
N THR A 601 -0.08 -35.50 -19.13
CA THR A 601 -0.33 -36.83 -19.70
C THR A 601 -0.03 -36.88 -21.20
N THR A 602 0.38 -35.75 -21.78
CA THR A 602 0.84 -35.66 -23.17
C THR A 602 2.33 -35.98 -23.26
N ARG A 603 2.93 -35.75 -24.45
CA ARG A 603 4.37 -35.96 -24.65
C ARG A 603 5.20 -34.74 -24.23
N GLY A 604 4.77 -33.94 -23.24
CA GLY A 604 5.52 -32.77 -22.76
C GLY A 604 5.60 -31.62 -23.76
N THR A 605 4.74 -31.59 -24.77
CA THR A 605 4.88 -30.65 -25.89
C THR A 605 4.02 -29.40 -25.65
N HIS A 606 4.63 -28.41 -25.01
CA HIS A 606 4.04 -27.10 -24.73
C HIS A 606 5.04 -26.03 -25.15
N ASP A 607 4.60 -25.11 -26.00
CA ASP A 607 5.45 -24.06 -26.52
C ASP A 607 5.47 -22.84 -25.58
N LEU A 608 6.65 -22.26 -25.43
CA LEU A 608 6.88 -21.04 -24.67
C LEU A 608 7.39 -19.90 -25.56
N ILE A 609 7.43 -20.05 -26.89
CA ILE A 609 8.20 -19.17 -27.79
C ILE A 609 7.27 -18.30 -28.64
N TRP A 610 6.17 -18.85 -29.12
CA TRP A 610 5.29 -18.18 -30.06
C TRP A 610 4.31 -17.23 -29.37
N SER A 611 4.09 -16.09 -29.99
CA SER A 611 3.02 -15.16 -29.61
C SER A 611 1.64 -15.73 -29.96
N ALA A 612 0.61 -15.15 -29.35
CA ALA A 612 -0.77 -15.44 -29.72
C ALA A 612 -1.03 -15.16 -31.20
N CYS A 613 -1.97 -15.89 -31.82
CA CYS A 613 -2.38 -15.55 -33.19
C CYS A 613 -3.15 -14.23 -33.23
N ASP A 614 -2.89 -13.43 -34.26
CA ASP A 614 -3.51 -12.13 -34.51
C ASP A 614 -3.84 -11.93 -36.00
N THR A 615 -4.52 -10.83 -36.32
CA THR A 615 -4.94 -10.48 -37.68
C THR A 615 -3.77 -10.39 -38.67
N GLU A 616 -2.64 -9.80 -38.28
CA GLU A 616 -1.49 -9.64 -39.17
C GLU A 616 -0.80 -10.98 -39.43
N ARG A 617 -0.78 -11.89 -38.46
CA ARG A 617 -0.29 -13.25 -38.64
C ARG A 617 -1.09 -14.00 -39.71
N TYR A 618 -2.41 -13.90 -39.69
CA TYR A 618 -3.26 -14.51 -40.73
C TYR A 618 -3.04 -13.86 -42.10
N ARG A 619 -2.87 -12.53 -42.15
CA ARG A 619 -2.51 -11.84 -43.40
C ARG A 619 -1.17 -12.35 -43.95
N MET A 620 -0.14 -12.51 -43.11
CA MET A 620 1.15 -13.07 -43.52
C MET A 620 1.06 -14.51 -44.04
N GLN A 621 0.05 -15.26 -43.59
CA GLN A 621 -0.25 -16.62 -44.08
C GLN A 621 -1.12 -16.63 -45.34
N GLY A 622 -1.44 -15.45 -45.90
CA GLY A 622 -2.18 -15.29 -47.15
C GLY A 622 -3.69 -15.22 -46.99
N PHE A 623 -4.21 -15.01 -45.78
CA PHE A 623 -5.65 -14.81 -45.57
C PHE A 623 -6.04 -13.34 -45.76
N ASP A 624 -6.86 -13.07 -46.77
CA ASP A 624 -7.40 -11.74 -47.04
C ASP A 624 -8.77 -11.60 -46.36
N GLY A 625 -8.77 -11.02 -45.15
CA GLY A 625 -10.00 -10.78 -44.39
C GLY A 625 -9.82 -10.90 -42.87
N TYR A 626 -10.93 -10.81 -42.14
CA TYR A 626 -10.94 -11.05 -40.70
C TYR A 626 -10.99 -12.54 -40.39
N HIS A 627 -10.11 -12.99 -39.49
CA HIS A 627 -10.11 -14.33 -38.94
C HIS A 627 -10.18 -14.26 -37.41
N ASP A 628 -10.98 -15.16 -36.79
CA ASP A 628 -10.99 -15.30 -35.34
C ASP A 628 -9.56 -15.50 -34.84
N ASN A 629 -9.17 -14.81 -33.78
CA ASN A 629 -7.79 -14.84 -33.31
C ASN A 629 -7.71 -14.71 -31.78
N CYS A 630 -6.61 -15.17 -31.21
CA CYS A 630 -6.42 -15.24 -29.77
C CYS A 630 -6.22 -13.87 -29.14
N THR A 631 -5.58 -12.94 -29.85
CA THR A 631 -5.42 -11.55 -29.43
C THR A 631 -6.77 -10.88 -29.21
N ASP A 632 -7.70 -10.98 -30.17
CA ASP A 632 -9.06 -10.46 -30.03
C ASP A 632 -9.85 -11.16 -28.92
N ASN A 633 -9.71 -12.49 -28.81
CA ASN A 633 -10.36 -13.26 -27.76
C ASN A 633 -9.92 -12.81 -26.36
N MET A 634 -8.68 -12.35 -26.22
CA MET A 634 -8.15 -11.79 -24.99
C MET A 634 -8.72 -10.38 -24.70
N HIS A 635 -8.72 -9.49 -25.69
CA HIS A 635 -9.28 -8.14 -25.53
C HIS A 635 -10.79 -8.15 -25.26
N LYS A 636 -11.56 -9.04 -25.89
CA LYS A 636 -13.01 -9.20 -25.63
C LYS A 636 -13.31 -9.49 -24.15
N VAL A 637 -12.46 -10.26 -23.47
CA VAL A 637 -12.57 -10.51 -22.02
C VAL A 637 -12.29 -9.23 -21.22
N SER A 638 -11.24 -8.47 -21.59
CA SER A 638 -10.87 -7.21 -20.92
C SER A 638 -11.96 -6.12 -21.06
N GLN A 639 -12.47 -5.90 -22.28
CA GLN A 639 -13.46 -4.85 -22.58
C GLN A 639 -14.82 -5.08 -21.90
N THR A 640 -15.20 -6.34 -21.72
CA THR A 640 -16.47 -6.70 -21.07
C THR A 640 -16.43 -6.53 -19.54
N LEU A 641 -15.23 -6.48 -18.94
CA LEU A 641 -15.03 -6.20 -17.52
C LEU A 641 -15.03 -4.68 -17.20
N ASN A 642 -14.70 -3.84 -18.20
CA ASN A 642 -14.58 -2.38 -18.05
C ASN A 642 -15.15 -1.61 -19.27
N PRO A 643 -16.47 -1.40 -19.38
CA PRO A 643 -17.04 -0.69 -20.52
C PRO A 643 -16.72 0.81 -20.49
N VAL A 644 -16.22 1.33 -21.61
CA VAL A 644 -16.20 2.78 -21.91
C VAL A 644 -17.63 3.21 -22.25
N PRO A 645 -18.14 4.36 -21.77
CA PRO A 645 -19.43 4.87 -22.20
C PRO A 645 -19.30 5.46 -23.61
N SER A 646 -19.34 4.61 -24.63
CA SER A 646 -19.52 5.02 -26.02
C SER A 646 -20.94 4.68 -26.48
N GLY A 647 -21.59 5.67 -27.10
CA GLY A 647 -22.91 5.50 -27.69
C GLY A 647 -22.93 4.41 -28.76
N GLU A 648 -24.07 3.73 -28.81
CA GLU A 648 -24.55 2.88 -29.89
C GLU A 648 -23.63 1.73 -30.36
N ASP A 649 -23.77 0.57 -29.73
CA ASP A 649 -23.69 -0.67 -30.48
C ASP A 649 -24.72 -1.70 -29.95
N LYS A 650 -25.60 -2.18 -30.83
CA LYS A 650 -26.85 -2.89 -30.48
C LYS A 650 -26.82 -4.41 -30.71
N ASN A 651 -25.68 -5.01 -31.05
CA ASN A 651 -25.64 -6.38 -31.59
C ASN A 651 -24.65 -7.36 -30.93
N CYS A 652 -24.54 -7.41 -29.60
CA CYS A 652 -23.80 -8.49 -28.94
C CYS A 652 -24.60 -9.12 -27.79
N THR A 653 -25.39 -10.15 -28.08
CA THR A 653 -26.32 -10.79 -27.14
C THR A 653 -25.87 -12.13 -26.54
N ASP A 654 -24.65 -12.61 -26.83
CA ASP A 654 -24.26 -13.99 -26.49
C ASP A 654 -23.01 -14.12 -25.60
N SER A 655 -23.03 -13.55 -24.39
CA SER A 655 -22.08 -13.94 -23.33
C SER A 655 -22.77 -14.08 -21.97
N PRO A 656 -22.40 -15.07 -21.15
CA PRO A 656 -23.04 -15.31 -19.87
C PRO A 656 -22.68 -14.19 -18.89
N ALA A 657 -23.52 -13.17 -18.84
CA ALA A 657 -23.39 -11.95 -18.04
C ALA A 657 -23.07 -12.19 -16.54
N PHE A 658 -23.32 -13.39 -16.03
CA PHE A 658 -23.07 -13.78 -14.65
C PHE A 658 -21.59 -14.01 -14.30
N ILE A 659 -20.79 -14.63 -15.20
CA ILE A 659 -19.34 -14.87 -14.95
C ILE A 659 -18.58 -13.54 -14.99
N LEU A 660 -18.98 -12.66 -15.91
CA LEU A 660 -18.43 -11.33 -16.09
C LEU A 660 -18.71 -10.40 -14.89
N GLN A 661 -19.91 -10.48 -14.31
CA GLN A 661 -20.24 -9.74 -13.09
C GLN A 661 -19.44 -10.25 -11.89
N ALA A 662 -19.27 -11.57 -11.74
CA ALA A 662 -18.51 -12.14 -10.63
C ALA A 662 -17.01 -11.77 -10.67
N LEU A 663 -16.42 -11.71 -11.87
CA LEU A 663 -15.04 -11.24 -12.06
C LEU A 663 -14.91 -9.74 -11.80
N LYS A 664 -15.88 -8.93 -12.24
CA LYS A 664 -15.93 -7.49 -11.94
C LYS A 664 -16.12 -7.20 -10.46
N ASP A 665 -16.94 -7.98 -9.77
CA ASP A 665 -17.18 -7.85 -8.32
C ASP A 665 -15.97 -8.28 -7.49
N SER A 666 -15.16 -9.22 -8.02
CA SER A 666 -13.97 -9.74 -7.33
C SER A 666 -12.71 -8.92 -7.62
N PHE A 667 -12.60 -8.38 -8.84
CA PHE A 667 -11.41 -7.68 -9.34
C PHE A 667 -11.82 -6.47 -10.21
N PRO A 668 -12.40 -5.41 -9.60
CA PRO A 668 -12.99 -4.28 -10.33
C PRO A 668 -11.98 -3.47 -11.16
N ASP A 669 -10.70 -3.56 -10.83
CA ASP A 669 -9.63 -2.75 -11.41
C ASP A 669 -8.79 -3.47 -12.49
N PHE A 670 -9.15 -4.70 -12.87
CA PHE A 670 -8.42 -5.46 -13.90
C PHE A 670 -8.55 -4.80 -15.29
N ARG A 671 -7.42 -4.35 -15.85
CA ARG A 671 -7.34 -3.75 -17.20
C ARG A 671 -6.15 -4.27 -17.98
N ILE A 672 -6.40 -4.70 -19.22
CA ILE A 672 -5.37 -4.95 -20.24
C ILE A 672 -5.52 -3.84 -21.29
N ALA A 673 -4.40 -3.22 -21.69
CA ALA A 673 -4.41 -2.18 -22.72
C ALA A 673 -4.94 -2.73 -24.05
N ASP A 674 -5.75 -1.96 -24.77
CA ASP A 674 -6.44 -2.41 -26.00
C ASP A 674 -5.51 -2.72 -27.19
N ASP A 675 -4.22 -2.35 -27.10
CA ASP A 675 -3.22 -2.47 -28.17
C ASP A 675 -2.22 -3.60 -27.95
N TRP A 676 -2.36 -4.39 -26.89
CA TRP A 676 -1.31 -5.32 -26.47
C TRP A 676 -1.81 -6.51 -25.65
N VAL A 677 -1.27 -7.70 -25.94
CA VAL A 677 -1.52 -8.95 -25.21
C VAL A 677 -0.18 -9.58 -24.80
N PRO A 678 -0.03 -10.07 -23.55
CA PRO A 678 1.17 -10.82 -23.15
C PRO A 678 1.40 -12.07 -24.00
N ASP A 679 2.64 -12.52 -24.12
CA ASP A 679 2.93 -13.82 -24.75
C ASP A 679 2.26 -14.96 -23.94
N PRO A 680 1.41 -15.79 -24.57
CA PRO A 680 0.75 -16.89 -23.89
C PRO A 680 1.69 -18.04 -23.56
N LEU A 681 1.30 -18.86 -22.59
CA LEU A 681 1.72 -20.26 -22.54
C LEU A 681 0.91 -21.03 -23.58
N ASN A 682 1.56 -21.59 -24.60
CA ASN A 682 0.89 -22.34 -25.66
C ASN A 682 0.77 -23.82 -25.29
N LEU A 683 -0.33 -24.19 -24.64
CA LEU A 683 -0.57 -25.55 -24.21
C LEU A 683 -0.89 -26.46 -25.40
N PHE A 684 -0.25 -27.64 -25.44
CA PHE A 684 -0.37 -28.67 -26.48
C PHE A 684 0.27 -28.31 -27.83
N MET A 685 0.84 -27.11 -27.97
CA MET A 685 1.49 -26.67 -29.20
C MET A 685 2.85 -27.36 -29.40
N ASN A 686 3.15 -27.72 -30.66
CA ASN A 686 4.32 -28.51 -31.02
C ASN A 686 5.25 -27.73 -31.96
N ILE A 687 6.19 -26.99 -31.36
CA ILE A 687 7.18 -26.18 -32.06
C ILE A 687 8.61 -26.68 -31.73
N PRO A 688 9.10 -27.74 -32.38
CA PRO A 688 10.46 -28.21 -32.13
C PRO A 688 11.50 -27.23 -32.65
N ILE A 689 12.57 -27.09 -31.89
CA ILE A 689 13.79 -26.39 -32.31
C ILE A 689 14.77 -27.42 -32.87
N ASP A 690 15.30 -27.18 -34.07
CA ASP A 690 16.34 -28.02 -34.64
C ASP A 690 17.74 -27.69 -34.08
N HIS A 691 18.72 -28.53 -34.41
CA HIS A 691 20.11 -28.40 -33.95
C HIS A 691 20.83 -27.12 -34.42
N ARG A 692 20.21 -26.33 -35.32
CA ARG A 692 20.72 -25.05 -35.82
C ARG A 692 19.94 -23.86 -35.26
N GLY A 693 18.98 -24.09 -34.37
CA GLY A 693 18.12 -23.05 -33.82
C GLY A 693 16.92 -22.69 -34.72
N GLY A 694 16.64 -23.46 -35.77
CA GLY A 694 15.45 -23.30 -36.61
C GLY A 694 14.19 -23.80 -35.92
N LEU A 695 13.06 -23.12 -36.13
CA LEU A 695 11.75 -23.49 -35.60
C LEU A 695 10.88 -24.10 -36.70
N ASP A 696 10.16 -25.18 -36.37
CA ASP A 696 9.22 -25.86 -37.26
C ASP A 696 7.84 -25.94 -36.61
N ILE A 697 6.75 -25.75 -37.37
CA ILE A 697 5.39 -25.80 -36.83
C ILE A 697 4.80 -27.17 -37.16
N ARG A 698 4.55 -27.99 -36.15
CA ARG A 698 4.01 -29.34 -36.34
C ARG A 698 2.63 -29.49 -35.73
N PRO A 699 1.84 -30.48 -36.20
CA PRO A 699 0.61 -30.85 -35.53
C PRO A 699 0.85 -31.19 -34.05
N PRO A 700 -0.05 -30.77 -33.15
CA PRO A 700 -0.03 -31.14 -31.73
C PRO A 700 0.07 -32.64 -31.52
N THR A 701 0.84 -33.04 -30.50
CA THR A 701 1.02 -34.46 -30.14
C THR A 701 -0.10 -34.97 -29.23
N SER A 702 -0.88 -34.08 -28.62
CA SER A 702 -1.98 -34.44 -27.73
C SER A 702 -3.02 -35.33 -28.42
N GLU A 703 -3.51 -36.32 -27.70
CA GLU A 703 -4.59 -37.22 -28.10
C GLU A 703 -5.84 -36.98 -27.28
N LYS A 704 -6.96 -37.54 -27.74
CA LYS A 704 -8.27 -37.39 -27.12
C LYS A 704 -8.24 -37.74 -25.63
N GLY A 705 -8.68 -36.82 -24.79
CA GLY A 705 -8.80 -37.02 -23.34
C GLY A 705 -7.50 -36.87 -22.55
N GLN A 706 -6.37 -36.63 -23.22
CA GLN A 706 -5.15 -36.21 -22.53
C GLN A 706 -5.31 -34.81 -21.96
N TYR A 707 -4.58 -34.53 -20.89
CA TYR A 707 -4.70 -33.31 -20.11
C TYR A 707 -3.36 -32.85 -19.53
N VAL A 708 -3.32 -31.57 -19.20
CA VAL A 708 -2.34 -30.96 -18.29
C VAL A 708 -3.02 -30.59 -16.99
N ASN A 709 -2.26 -30.59 -15.91
CA ASN A 709 -2.66 -30.05 -14.62
C ASN A 709 -1.65 -29.00 -14.16
N LEU A 710 -2.08 -27.76 -14.03
CA LEU A 710 -1.26 -26.64 -13.58
C LEU A 710 -1.66 -26.27 -12.16
N LYS A 711 -0.72 -26.24 -11.22
CA LYS A 711 -0.99 -25.79 -9.85
C LYS A 711 -0.72 -24.29 -9.73
N ALA A 712 -1.68 -23.50 -9.26
CA ALA A 712 -1.48 -22.09 -8.93
C ALA A 712 -0.55 -21.94 -7.71
N GLU A 713 0.50 -21.13 -7.84
CA GLU A 713 1.44 -20.80 -6.76
C GLU A 713 1.03 -19.52 -6.01
N THR A 714 0.18 -18.70 -6.63
CA THR A 714 -0.42 -17.48 -6.05
C THR A 714 -1.88 -17.34 -6.50
N ASP A 715 -2.61 -16.35 -6.01
CA ASP A 715 -3.96 -16.02 -6.49
C ASP A 715 -3.86 -15.39 -7.89
N LEU A 716 -4.68 -15.87 -8.83
CA LEU A 716 -4.57 -15.56 -10.26
C LEU A 716 -5.94 -15.33 -10.92
N ILE A 717 -5.96 -14.47 -11.93
CA ILE A 717 -7.00 -14.44 -12.96
C ILE A 717 -6.46 -15.19 -14.17
N LEU A 718 -7.14 -16.26 -14.60
CA LEU A 718 -6.78 -17.01 -15.79
C LEU A 718 -7.64 -16.58 -16.97
N VAL A 719 -7.00 -16.45 -18.14
CA VAL A 719 -7.68 -16.33 -19.43
C VAL A 719 -7.15 -17.42 -20.34
N ILE A 720 -8.05 -18.17 -20.97
CA ILE A 720 -7.69 -19.29 -21.84
C ILE A 720 -8.47 -19.18 -23.14
N SER A 721 -7.76 -19.12 -24.27
CA SER A 721 -8.34 -19.08 -25.61
C SER A 721 -8.11 -20.41 -26.32
N SER A 722 -9.18 -21.04 -26.81
CA SER A 722 -9.06 -22.14 -27.76
C SER A 722 -8.61 -21.59 -29.10
N CYS A 723 -7.32 -21.79 -29.42
CA CYS A 723 -6.66 -21.17 -30.56
C CYS A 723 -7.42 -21.42 -31.88
N PRO A 724 -7.84 -20.36 -32.61
CA PRO A 724 -8.57 -20.54 -33.87
C PRO A 724 -7.73 -20.95 -35.09
N GLN A 725 -6.40 -20.98 -34.98
CA GLN A 725 -5.49 -21.15 -36.11
C GLN A 725 -5.70 -22.46 -36.87
N ASP A 726 -6.05 -22.36 -38.15
CA ASP A 726 -6.34 -23.47 -39.06
C ASP A 726 -5.63 -23.36 -40.42
N LEU A 727 -4.83 -22.31 -40.64
CA LEU A 727 -4.02 -22.10 -41.85
C LEU A 727 -2.57 -22.59 -41.72
N ALA A 728 -2.20 -23.02 -40.52
CA ALA A 728 -0.94 -23.70 -40.23
C ALA A 728 -1.21 -25.06 -39.58
N PRO A 729 -0.21 -25.95 -39.47
CA PRO A 729 -0.38 -27.24 -38.80
C PRO A 729 -0.82 -27.18 -37.32
N VAL A 730 -0.91 -25.98 -36.74
CA VAL A 730 -1.55 -25.73 -35.43
C VAL A 730 -2.98 -26.28 -35.44
N ASN A 731 -3.43 -26.85 -34.32
CA ASN A 731 -4.72 -27.56 -34.20
C ASN A 731 -4.94 -28.72 -35.19
N ALA A 732 -3.92 -29.15 -35.94
CA ALA A 732 -4.07 -30.05 -37.09
C ALA A 732 -5.12 -29.58 -38.12
N GLY A 733 -5.31 -28.25 -38.24
CA GLY A 733 -6.24 -27.63 -39.20
C GLY A 733 -7.72 -27.64 -38.80
N MET A 734 -8.07 -28.12 -37.60
CA MET A 734 -9.47 -28.20 -37.13
C MET A 734 -9.60 -27.75 -35.67
N PRO A 735 -9.92 -26.46 -35.41
CA PRO A 735 -10.16 -25.97 -34.07
C PRO A 735 -11.39 -26.62 -33.42
N THR A 736 -11.23 -27.15 -32.21
CA THR A 736 -12.26 -27.77 -31.38
C THR A 736 -12.32 -27.12 -29.99
N ASP A 737 -13.28 -27.53 -29.17
CA ASP A 737 -13.34 -27.14 -27.77
C ASP A 737 -12.42 -28.02 -26.89
N CYS A 738 -12.16 -27.52 -25.69
CA CYS A 738 -11.51 -28.24 -24.60
C CYS A 738 -12.40 -28.20 -23.37
N GLU A 739 -12.18 -29.09 -22.41
CA GLU A 739 -12.81 -29.02 -21.10
C GLU A 739 -11.80 -28.56 -20.06
N TYR A 740 -12.27 -27.91 -18.99
CA TYR A 740 -11.41 -27.56 -17.88
C TYR A 740 -12.10 -27.83 -16.54
N GLN A 741 -11.28 -28.03 -15.51
CA GLN A 741 -11.70 -28.27 -14.15
C GLN A 741 -10.71 -27.63 -13.19
N VAL A 742 -11.23 -26.87 -12.23
CA VAL A 742 -10.44 -26.38 -11.09
C VAL A 742 -10.61 -27.38 -9.95
N LEU A 743 -9.49 -27.89 -9.44
CA LEU A 743 -9.33 -28.98 -8.51
C LEU A 743 -8.60 -28.51 -7.25
N SER A 744 -8.80 -29.24 -6.16
CA SER A 744 -8.22 -28.91 -4.88
C SER A 744 -7.49 -29.99 -4.15
N LYS A 745 -6.31 -29.70 -3.62
CA LYS A 745 -5.44 -30.70 -2.97
C LYS A 745 -5.76 -31.05 -1.52
N GLY A 746 -6.16 -32.30 -1.29
CA GLY A 746 -6.08 -32.98 0.00
C GLY A 746 -4.60 -33.11 0.43
N GLY A 747 -4.32 -33.12 1.73
CA GLY A 747 -2.95 -32.95 2.28
C GLY A 747 -2.16 -34.24 2.54
N ALA A 748 -0.82 -34.12 2.61
CA ALA A 748 0.09 -34.77 3.58
C ALA A 748 1.59 -34.38 3.38
N ALA A 749 2.21 -33.94 4.50
CA ALA A 749 3.58 -34.12 5.02
C ALA A 749 4.90 -33.68 4.30
N SER A 750 5.63 -32.82 5.04
CA SER A 750 7.08 -32.73 5.29
C SER A 750 8.00 -31.85 4.41
N GLY A 751 8.87 -31.07 5.09
CA GLY A 751 10.13 -30.52 4.57
C GLY A 751 10.23 -28.99 4.61
N GLU A 752 11.18 -28.47 5.38
CA GLU A 752 11.42 -27.05 5.70
C GLU A 752 11.92 -26.15 4.56
N GLN A 753 11.63 -24.84 4.76
CA GLN A 753 12.38 -23.63 4.39
C GLN A 753 12.68 -23.35 2.90
N ASP A 754 12.06 -22.29 2.36
CA ASP A 754 12.83 -21.08 2.04
C ASP A 754 11.96 -19.84 1.76
N THR A 755 12.52 -18.70 2.15
CA THR A 755 11.99 -17.33 2.20
C THR A 755 12.11 -16.57 0.87
N ALA A 756 11.11 -15.72 0.53
CA ALA A 756 11.21 -14.47 -0.26
C ALA A 756 9.82 -13.77 -0.21
N VAL A 757 9.58 -12.66 0.50
CA VAL A 757 10.02 -11.24 0.33
C VAL A 757 9.48 -10.55 -0.93
N ALA A 758 9.05 -9.29 -0.72
CA ALA A 758 8.74 -8.19 -1.65
C ALA A 758 7.23 -7.96 -1.94
N LEU A 759 6.61 -6.93 -1.33
CA LEU A 759 6.55 -5.52 -1.79
C LEU A 759 5.60 -5.41 -3.01
N THR A 760 4.64 -4.47 -3.12
CA THR A 760 4.62 -3.01 -2.87
C THR A 760 3.15 -2.56 -3.02
N VAL A 761 2.62 -1.70 -2.15
CA VAL A 761 2.34 -0.26 -2.38
C VAL A 761 1.43 0.03 -3.59
N ALA A 762 0.28 0.65 -3.31
CA ALA A 762 -0.39 1.57 -4.22
C ALA A 762 -0.84 2.84 -3.43
N PRO A 763 -0.81 4.03 -4.06
CA PRO A 763 -0.86 5.32 -3.39
C PRO A 763 -2.29 5.76 -3.03
N VAL A 764 -2.39 6.54 -1.96
CA VAL A 764 -3.58 7.29 -1.55
C VAL A 764 -3.66 8.55 -2.41
N LEU A 765 -4.72 8.71 -3.20
CA LEU A 765 -5.08 9.99 -3.80
C LEU A 765 -5.51 10.95 -2.68
N ALA A 766 -4.78 12.05 -2.52
CA ALA A 766 -5.15 13.14 -1.63
C ALA A 766 -6.42 13.89 -2.12
N PRO A 767 -7.13 14.63 -1.25
CA PRO A 767 -8.29 15.43 -1.66
C PRO A 767 -7.88 16.50 -2.67
N VAL A 768 -8.60 16.58 -3.79
CA VAL A 768 -8.41 17.61 -4.84
C VAL A 768 -8.68 19.01 -4.25
N PRO A 769 -7.73 19.96 -4.32
CA PRO A 769 -7.98 21.36 -3.98
C PRO A 769 -9.09 21.96 -4.86
N THR A 770 -10.02 22.69 -4.26
CA THR A 770 -11.25 23.19 -4.89
C THR A 770 -11.08 24.45 -5.75
N GLY A 771 -9.86 24.68 -6.29
CA GLY A 771 -9.56 25.76 -7.23
C GLY A 771 -9.27 25.24 -8.65
N PRO A 772 -9.49 26.03 -9.72
CA PRO A 772 -9.10 25.63 -11.07
C PRO A 772 -7.58 25.56 -11.18
N LYS A 773 -7.04 24.33 -11.30
CA LYS A 773 -5.60 24.11 -11.49
C LYS A 773 -5.14 24.57 -12.87
N ARG A 774 -3.90 25.07 -12.97
CA ARG A 774 -3.26 25.56 -14.21
C ARG A 774 -1.90 24.87 -14.41
N VAL A 775 -1.88 23.80 -15.19
CA VAL A 775 -0.68 22.96 -15.40
C VAL A 775 -0.19 23.12 -16.83
N LYS A 776 1.11 23.41 -17.02
CA LYS A 776 1.70 23.54 -18.36
C LYS A 776 2.65 22.38 -18.64
N ILE A 777 2.45 21.68 -19.75
CA ILE A 777 3.32 20.59 -20.20
C ILE A 777 4.35 21.16 -21.18
N ALA A 778 5.61 21.10 -20.82
CA ALA A 778 6.73 21.45 -21.69
C ALA A 778 7.24 20.19 -22.38
N LEU A 779 6.50 19.70 -23.39
CA LEU A 779 6.95 18.57 -24.19
C LEU A 779 8.00 19.03 -25.18
N SER A 780 9.17 18.43 -25.10
CA SER A 780 10.32 18.74 -25.95
C SER A 780 10.89 17.51 -26.63
N VAL A 781 11.58 17.73 -27.75
CA VAL A 781 12.24 16.70 -28.53
C VAL A 781 13.67 17.11 -28.82
N ASP A 782 14.63 16.26 -28.47
CA ASP A 782 16.03 16.44 -28.84
C ASP A 782 16.29 15.56 -30.07
N PHE A 783 16.48 16.20 -31.22
CA PHE A 783 16.60 15.53 -32.51
C PHE A 783 18.07 15.30 -32.86
N ASP A 784 18.72 14.39 -32.14
CA ASP A 784 20.18 14.27 -32.21
C ASP A 784 20.65 13.54 -33.45
N ALA A 785 19.96 12.47 -33.84
CA ALA A 785 20.28 11.69 -35.02
C ALA A 785 21.77 11.27 -35.05
N VAL A 786 22.45 11.46 -36.18
CA VAL A 786 23.88 11.08 -36.32
C VAL A 786 24.79 11.91 -35.42
N SER A 787 24.39 13.14 -35.05
CA SER A 787 25.25 14.06 -34.33
C SER A 787 25.63 13.55 -32.94
N HIS A 788 24.72 12.85 -32.24
CA HIS A 788 25.00 12.20 -30.96
C HIS A 788 26.29 11.37 -30.98
N TRP A 789 26.47 10.57 -32.05
CA TRP A 789 27.61 9.67 -32.24
C TRP A 789 28.90 10.37 -32.64
N LEU A 790 28.82 11.65 -33.06
CA LEU A 790 29.98 12.48 -33.39
C LEU A 790 30.49 13.25 -32.16
N GLY A 791 29.58 13.67 -31.27
CA GLY A 791 29.89 14.42 -30.07
C GLY A 791 29.99 13.55 -28.82
N THR A 792 29.07 13.70 -27.87
CA THR A 792 29.15 13.01 -26.57
C THR A 792 29.09 11.48 -26.65
N GLY A 793 28.48 10.90 -27.68
CA GLY A 793 28.46 9.46 -27.95
C GLY A 793 29.66 8.95 -28.75
N CYS A 794 30.66 9.80 -29.02
CA CYS A 794 31.83 9.39 -29.80
C CYS A 794 32.67 8.35 -29.06
N HIS A 795 32.97 7.25 -29.74
CA HIS A 795 33.91 6.25 -29.27
C HIS A 795 34.66 5.65 -30.46
N LYS A 796 35.93 5.31 -30.26
CA LYS A 796 36.79 4.75 -31.32
C LYS A 796 36.28 3.42 -31.90
N ASP A 797 35.49 2.69 -31.10
CA ASP A 797 34.93 1.39 -31.46
C ASP A 797 33.45 1.50 -31.92
N ASN A 798 32.95 2.72 -32.17
CA ASN A 798 31.66 2.91 -32.84
C ASN A 798 31.69 2.26 -34.23
N ASN A 799 30.61 1.59 -34.59
CA ASN A 799 30.48 0.85 -35.83
C ASN A 799 29.24 1.29 -36.62
N MET A 800 29.03 0.71 -37.81
CA MET A 800 27.92 1.11 -38.69
C MET A 800 26.53 0.94 -38.03
N ALA A 801 26.36 -0.02 -37.11
CA ALA A 801 25.10 -0.20 -36.41
C ALA A 801 24.79 1.02 -35.52
N ASP A 802 25.80 1.55 -34.84
CA ASP A 802 25.68 2.71 -33.95
C ASP A 802 25.20 3.93 -34.75
N TYR A 803 25.92 4.28 -35.83
CA TYR A 803 25.52 5.37 -36.72
C TYR A 803 24.16 5.15 -37.38
N SER A 804 23.77 3.90 -37.67
CA SER A 804 22.48 3.58 -38.31
C SER A 804 21.28 3.97 -37.44
N SER A 805 21.42 3.97 -36.11
CA SER A 805 20.38 4.46 -35.20
C SER A 805 20.11 5.97 -35.40
N GLY A 806 21.16 6.76 -35.58
CA GLY A 806 21.06 8.17 -35.91
C GLY A 806 20.44 8.42 -37.29
N ILE A 807 20.74 7.56 -38.28
CA ILE A 807 20.07 7.59 -39.58
C ILE A 807 18.57 7.29 -39.44
N PHE A 808 18.21 6.30 -38.61
CA PHE A 808 16.81 5.97 -38.33
C PHE A 808 16.05 7.16 -37.72
N ALA A 809 16.63 7.88 -36.76
CA ALA A 809 16.05 9.12 -36.22
C ALA A 809 15.69 10.11 -37.34
N GLY A 810 16.67 10.38 -38.23
CA GLY A 810 16.53 11.35 -39.31
C GLY A 810 15.58 10.96 -40.44
N GLN A 811 15.40 9.65 -40.68
CA GLN A 811 14.61 9.16 -41.82
C GLN A 811 13.24 8.61 -41.43
N VAL A 812 13.06 8.15 -40.19
CA VAL A 812 11.87 7.42 -39.76
C VAL A 812 11.33 7.96 -38.43
N GLY A 813 12.18 8.06 -37.41
CA GLY A 813 11.77 8.42 -36.06
C GLY A 813 11.08 9.78 -35.99
N VAL A 814 11.65 10.79 -36.65
CA VAL A 814 11.13 12.16 -36.71
C VAL A 814 9.71 12.22 -37.27
N TYR A 815 9.46 11.58 -38.41
CA TYR A 815 8.15 11.59 -39.05
C TYR A 815 7.09 10.86 -38.23
N ARG A 816 7.46 9.75 -37.58
CA ARG A 816 6.55 9.04 -36.69
C ARG A 816 6.14 9.89 -35.49
N LEU A 817 7.07 10.61 -34.89
CA LEU A 817 6.76 11.53 -33.79
C LEU A 817 5.86 12.68 -34.28
N LEU A 818 6.14 13.27 -35.45
CA LEU A 818 5.28 14.30 -36.03
C LEU A 818 3.86 13.80 -36.30
N ASP A 819 3.69 12.60 -36.87
CA ASP A 819 2.38 11.99 -37.09
C ASP A 819 1.64 11.74 -35.77
N MET A 820 2.35 11.27 -34.74
CA MET A 820 1.78 11.02 -33.41
C MET A 820 1.39 12.33 -32.71
N PHE A 821 2.20 13.38 -32.77
CA PHE A 821 1.84 14.68 -32.23
C PHE A 821 0.67 15.32 -32.98
N LYS A 822 0.58 15.11 -34.29
CA LYS A 822 -0.55 15.55 -35.11
C LYS A 822 -1.83 14.80 -34.73
N LYS A 823 -1.75 13.48 -34.54
CA LYS A 823 -2.85 12.65 -34.02
C LYS A 823 -3.36 13.17 -32.67
N ASN A 824 -2.46 13.58 -31.79
CA ASN A 824 -2.79 14.12 -30.46
C ASN A 824 -3.14 15.62 -30.45
N ASN A 825 -3.16 16.31 -31.61
CA ASN A 825 -3.44 17.74 -31.73
C ASN A 825 -2.48 18.64 -30.92
N ILE A 826 -1.19 18.28 -30.89
CA ILE A 826 -0.14 19.04 -30.19
C ILE A 826 1.08 19.35 -31.05
N ALA A 827 1.07 19.01 -32.35
CA ALA A 827 2.23 19.17 -33.24
C ALA A 827 2.78 20.60 -33.32
N ASP A 828 1.93 21.61 -33.10
CA ASP A 828 2.25 23.03 -33.08
C ASP A 828 2.50 23.56 -31.66
N LYS A 829 2.56 22.69 -30.64
CA LYS A 829 2.74 23.02 -29.21
C LYS A 829 3.97 22.38 -28.58
N VAL A 830 4.84 21.79 -29.41
CA VAL A 830 6.05 21.07 -28.99
C VAL A 830 7.29 21.90 -29.35
N THR A 831 8.34 21.74 -28.57
CA THR A 831 9.65 22.36 -28.82
C THR A 831 10.65 21.32 -29.29
N TRP A 832 11.33 21.57 -30.41
CA TRP A 832 12.37 20.69 -30.94
C TRP A 832 13.74 21.37 -30.81
N PHE A 833 14.61 20.79 -30.01
CA PHE A 833 16.02 21.16 -29.92
C PHE A 833 16.78 20.34 -30.96
N ILE A 834 17.33 21.02 -31.97
CA ILE A 834 17.93 20.35 -33.12
C ILE A 834 19.40 20.77 -33.24
N PRO A 835 20.35 19.83 -33.26
CA PRO A 835 21.74 20.12 -33.57
C PRO A 835 21.88 20.70 -34.98
N GLY A 836 22.80 21.66 -35.15
CA GLY A 836 23.05 22.26 -36.47
C GLY A 836 23.45 21.23 -37.53
N HIS A 837 24.27 20.25 -37.16
CA HIS A 837 24.65 19.12 -38.01
C HIS A 837 23.43 18.28 -38.42
N THR A 838 22.50 18.00 -37.51
CA THR A 838 21.29 17.25 -37.84
C THR A 838 20.43 18.01 -38.84
N THR A 839 20.31 19.32 -38.68
CA THR A 839 19.60 20.18 -39.64
C THR A 839 20.24 20.13 -41.02
N ASP A 840 21.58 20.22 -41.11
CA ASP A 840 22.30 20.16 -42.38
C ASP A 840 22.28 18.75 -43.00
N THR A 841 22.23 17.68 -42.19
CA THR A 841 22.26 16.28 -42.64
C THR A 841 20.89 15.76 -43.06
N PHE A 842 19.83 16.16 -42.36
CA PHE A 842 18.44 15.78 -42.63
C PHE A 842 17.55 17.01 -42.86
N PRO A 843 17.83 17.82 -43.90
CA PRO A 843 17.16 19.10 -44.10
C PRO A 843 15.65 18.96 -44.32
N ASP A 844 15.20 17.89 -44.97
CA ASP A 844 13.77 17.64 -45.19
C ASP A 844 13.03 17.32 -43.88
N ALA A 845 13.66 16.57 -42.97
CA ALA A 845 13.09 16.25 -41.68
C ALA A 845 13.03 17.49 -40.78
N ALA A 846 14.10 18.27 -40.71
CA ALA A 846 14.13 19.53 -39.95
C ALA A 846 13.10 20.53 -40.50
N LYS A 847 12.93 20.58 -41.83
CA LYS A 847 11.89 21.36 -42.49
C LYS A 847 10.48 20.88 -42.13
N ALA A 848 10.24 19.57 -42.12
CA ALA A 848 8.94 19.00 -41.72
C ALA A 848 8.58 19.35 -40.27
N VAL A 849 9.56 19.34 -39.36
CA VAL A 849 9.38 19.79 -37.97
C VAL A 849 8.98 21.26 -37.92
N PHE A 850 9.66 22.14 -38.67
CA PHE A 850 9.28 23.55 -38.73
C PHE A 850 7.88 23.76 -39.32
N GLU A 851 7.55 23.05 -40.40
CA GLU A 851 6.24 23.12 -41.07
C GLU A 851 5.09 22.59 -40.19
N SER A 852 5.37 21.80 -39.15
CA SER A 852 4.35 21.38 -38.18
C SER A 852 3.90 22.50 -37.24
N GLY A 853 4.60 23.63 -37.23
CA GLY A 853 4.36 24.76 -36.33
C GLY A 853 5.06 24.66 -34.98
N ALA A 854 5.92 23.65 -34.79
CA ALA A 854 6.72 23.48 -33.58
C ALA A 854 7.72 24.64 -33.36
N GLU A 855 8.15 24.82 -32.11
CA GLU A 855 9.28 25.71 -31.80
C GLU A 855 10.60 25.03 -32.19
N ILE A 856 11.56 25.79 -32.73
CA ILE A 856 12.94 25.34 -32.99
C ILE A 856 13.88 25.99 -31.97
N GLY A 857 14.44 25.15 -31.09
CA GLY A 857 15.51 25.49 -30.16
C GLY A 857 16.87 24.98 -30.64
N LEU A 858 17.95 25.53 -30.07
CA LEU A 858 19.32 25.10 -30.40
C LEU A 858 19.79 23.95 -29.50
N HIS A 859 20.58 23.04 -30.09
CA HIS A 859 21.13 21.87 -29.39
C HIS A 859 22.60 21.55 -29.73
N GLY A 860 23.47 22.57 -29.68
CA GLY A 860 24.84 22.43 -30.20
C GLY A 860 24.88 22.22 -31.72
N TYR A 861 26.06 21.97 -32.28
CA TYR A 861 26.21 21.70 -33.71
C TYR A 861 26.23 20.20 -34.00
N ALA A 862 27.18 19.48 -33.44
CA ALA A 862 27.41 18.05 -33.61
C ALA A 862 27.26 17.28 -32.27
N HIS A 863 26.34 17.74 -31.40
CA HIS A 863 26.08 17.17 -30.07
C HIS A 863 27.34 17.11 -29.19
N GLU A 864 28.20 18.13 -29.28
CA GLU A 864 29.44 18.27 -28.51
C GLU A 864 29.19 18.57 -27.02
N GLY A 865 29.95 17.90 -26.16
CA GLY A 865 29.95 18.15 -24.72
C GLY A 865 30.81 19.36 -24.36
N ILE A 866 30.40 20.11 -23.35
CA ILE A 866 31.10 21.35 -22.95
C ILE A 866 32.58 21.13 -22.56
N TYR A 867 32.87 19.96 -22.00
CA TYR A 867 34.23 19.53 -21.61
C TYR A 867 35.13 19.22 -22.81
N GLN A 868 34.58 19.12 -24.02
CA GLN A 868 35.31 18.87 -25.27
C GLN A 868 35.73 20.18 -25.97
N MET A 869 35.22 21.34 -25.51
CA MET A 869 35.37 22.62 -26.20
C MET A 869 36.06 23.69 -25.36
N THR A 870 36.87 24.50 -26.04
CA THR A 870 37.34 25.81 -25.58
C THR A 870 36.21 26.86 -25.66
N GLU A 871 36.34 27.99 -24.94
CA GLU A 871 35.33 29.07 -24.98
C GLU A 871 35.18 29.68 -26.39
N GLU A 872 36.26 29.76 -27.16
CA GLU A 872 36.20 30.22 -28.56
C GLU A 872 35.40 29.25 -29.43
N GLN A 873 35.63 27.93 -29.27
CA GLN A 873 34.86 26.91 -29.98
C GLN A 873 33.36 26.94 -29.61
N GLU A 874 33.02 27.17 -28.34
CA GLU A 874 31.62 27.37 -27.92
C GLU A 874 30.96 28.54 -28.64
N ARG A 875 31.67 29.67 -28.73
CA ARG A 875 31.16 30.86 -29.43
C ARG A 875 30.94 30.57 -30.91
N ASP A 876 31.91 29.95 -31.58
CA ASP A 876 31.83 29.62 -33.00
C ASP A 876 30.67 28.65 -33.30
N VAL A 877 30.53 27.61 -32.46
CA VAL A 877 29.43 26.65 -32.53
C VAL A 877 28.09 27.35 -32.35
N LEU A 878 27.93 28.17 -31.30
CA LEU A 878 26.68 28.89 -31.04
C LEU A 878 26.29 29.79 -32.22
N LEU A 879 27.26 30.56 -32.76
CA LEU A 879 27.04 31.44 -33.90
C LEU A 879 26.64 30.66 -35.16
N LYS A 880 27.30 29.53 -35.42
CA LYS A 880 26.96 28.64 -36.54
C LYS A 880 25.55 28.06 -36.37
N CYS A 881 25.17 27.62 -35.18
CA CYS A 881 23.84 27.09 -34.92
C CYS A 881 22.75 28.17 -35.05
N ILE A 882 23.02 29.40 -34.61
CA ILE A 882 22.13 30.56 -34.86
C ILE A 882 21.92 30.76 -36.36
N ASP A 883 22.98 30.74 -37.18
CA ASP A 883 22.89 30.88 -38.64
C ASP A 883 22.04 29.76 -39.27
N VAL A 884 22.32 28.50 -38.92
CA VAL A 884 21.60 27.32 -39.45
C VAL A 884 20.12 27.35 -39.07
N ALA A 885 19.79 27.56 -37.78
CA ALA A 885 18.41 27.62 -37.32
C ALA A 885 17.66 28.84 -37.89
N THR A 886 18.32 29.99 -38.04
CA THR A 886 17.71 31.19 -38.66
C THR A 886 17.40 30.95 -40.14
N LYS A 887 18.24 30.22 -40.86
CA LYS A 887 17.96 29.82 -42.25
C LYS A 887 16.76 28.88 -42.37
N LEU A 888 16.58 27.98 -41.40
CA LEU A 888 15.44 27.07 -41.34
C LEU A 888 14.13 27.80 -40.95
N ALA A 889 14.14 28.53 -39.84
CA ALA A 889 12.94 29.08 -39.21
C ALA A 889 12.59 30.52 -39.62
N GLY A 890 13.49 31.20 -40.35
CA GLY A 890 13.33 32.59 -40.79
C GLY A 890 13.45 33.64 -39.67
N LYS A 891 13.62 33.22 -38.41
CA LYS A 891 13.84 34.07 -37.25
C LYS A 891 14.94 33.49 -36.37
N LYS A 892 15.59 34.36 -35.58
CA LYS A 892 16.58 33.93 -34.60
C LYS A 892 15.92 33.00 -33.55
N PRO A 893 16.52 31.85 -33.21
CA PRO A 893 16.01 30.99 -32.14
C PRO A 893 16.09 31.71 -30.79
N ARG A 894 15.17 31.36 -29.87
CA ARG A 894 15.08 31.98 -28.54
C ARG A 894 15.35 31.02 -27.40
N GLY A 895 15.32 29.72 -27.66
CA GLY A 895 15.63 28.65 -26.72
C GLY A 895 16.94 27.94 -27.03
N TYR A 896 17.60 27.48 -25.97
CA TYR A 896 18.81 26.65 -26.04
C TYR A 896 18.66 25.47 -25.08
N ARG A 897 19.22 24.31 -25.44
CA ARG A 897 19.48 23.18 -24.56
C ARG A 897 20.84 22.61 -24.92
N ALA A 898 21.74 22.41 -23.96
CA ALA A 898 23.02 21.82 -24.26
C ALA A 898 22.93 20.30 -24.47
N PRO A 899 23.75 19.74 -25.37
CA PRO A 899 24.02 18.30 -25.41
C PRO A 899 24.39 17.75 -24.03
N MET A 900 23.71 16.66 -23.62
CA MET A 900 23.85 16.03 -22.29
C MET A 900 23.65 17.00 -21.11
N TYR A 901 22.89 18.08 -21.31
CA TYR A 901 22.68 19.16 -20.32
C TYR A 901 23.99 19.79 -19.82
N THR A 902 25.07 19.69 -20.59
CA THR A 902 26.39 20.16 -20.16
C THR A 902 26.59 21.63 -20.54
N ILE A 903 26.51 22.53 -19.56
CA ILE A 903 26.84 23.96 -19.73
C ILE A 903 27.85 24.42 -18.67
N ARG A 904 28.47 25.57 -18.91
CA ARG A 904 29.29 26.29 -17.93
C ARG A 904 28.97 27.78 -17.92
N GLU A 905 29.61 28.55 -17.03
CA GLU A 905 29.38 29.99 -16.88
C GLU A 905 29.61 30.77 -18.18
N THR A 906 30.57 30.34 -19.02
CA THR A 906 30.81 30.96 -20.34
C THR A 906 29.63 30.74 -21.27
N THR A 907 28.95 29.58 -21.22
CA THR A 907 27.76 29.29 -22.01
C THR A 907 26.61 30.23 -21.62
N VAL A 908 26.34 30.36 -20.31
CA VAL A 908 25.29 31.27 -19.80
C VAL A 908 25.58 32.71 -20.23
N LYS A 909 26.84 33.14 -20.15
CA LYS A 909 27.28 34.47 -20.62
C LYS A 909 27.02 34.65 -22.11
N LEU A 910 27.39 33.68 -22.96
CA LEU A 910 27.17 33.73 -24.41
C LEU A 910 25.68 33.80 -24.76
N LEU A 911 24.84 33.00 -24.09
CA LEU A 911 23.39 33.02 -24.30
C LEU A 911 22.78 34.39 -23.95
N ARG A 912 23.24 35.01 -22.86
CA ARG A 912 22.87 36.38 -22.48
C ARG A 912 23.36 37.43 -23.48
N GLU A 913 24.63 37.36 -23.91
CA GLU A 913 25.22 38.26 -24.93
C GLU A 913 24.40 38.23 -26.23
N HIS A 914 23.87 37.07 -26.59
CA HIS A 914 23.05 36.88 -27.78
C HIS A 914 21.55 37.00 -27.52
N GLY A 915 21.11 37.37 -26.32
CA GLY A 915 19.71 37.69 -26.01
C GLY A 915 18.75 36.51 -26.11
N PHE A 916 19.19 35.29 -25.76
CA PHE A 916 18.29 34.13 -25.65
C PHE A 916 17.25 34.34 -24.56
N LEU A 917 16.02 33.87 -24.78
CA LEU A 917 14.96 33.97 -23.77
C LEU A 917 15.17 32.96 -22.66
N TYR A 918 15.50 31.71 -23.04
CA TYR A 918 15.61 30.64 -22.09
C TYR A 918 16.68 29.59 -22.44
N ASP A 919 17.15 28.92 -21.39
CA ASP A 919 17.92 27.67 -21.42
C ASP A 919 17.09 26.54 -20.77
N SER A 920 17.41 25.29 -21.09
CA SER A 920 16.76 24.10 -20.54
C SER A 920 17.77 22.98 -20.29
N SER A 921 18.80 23.31 -19.50
CA SER A 921 19.98 22.47 -19.25
C SER A 921 20.32 22.31 -17.76
N LEU A 922 19.66 23.02 -16.84
CA LEU A 922 19.96 23.01 -15.41
C LEU A 922 18.83 22.40 -14.57
N MET A 923 19.20 21.94 -13.37
CA MET A 923 18.38 21.08 -12.50
C MET A 923 18.14 21.66 -11.10
N HIS A 924 18.20 22.99 -10.92
CA HIS A 924 17.97 23.60 -9.58
C HIS A 924 16.51 23.47 -9.13
N HIS A 925 15.60 23.22 -10.07
CA HIS A 925 14.21 22.89 -9.85
C HIS A 925 13.81 21.77 -10.82
N ASP A 926 12.64 21.16 -10.66
CA ASP A 926 12.15 20.13 -11.58
C ASP A 926 10.71 20.36 -12.10
N SER A 927 10.02 21.36 -11.54
CA SER A 927 8.65 21.75 -11.89
C SER A 927 8.39 23.26 -12.04
N GLN A 928 9.41 24.13 -11.98
CA GLN A 928 9.27 25.60 -12.07
C GLN A 928 10.40 26.27 -12.83
N PRO A 929 10.11 27.31 -13.63
CA PRO A 929 11.13 28.16 -14.20
C PRO A 929 11.89 28.97 -13.12
N TYR A 930 13.14 29.30 -13.39
CA TYR A 930 13.96 30.17 -12.53
C TYR A 930 14.97 30.98 -13.36
N PHE A 931 15.63 31.99 -12.78
CA PHE A 931 16.71 32.67 -13.50
C PHE A 931 18.01 31.87 -13.44
N THR A 932 18.68 31.73 -14.59
CA THR A 932 20.00 31.11 -14.66
C THR A 932 20.99 31.73 -13.66
N PRO A 933 21.78 30.93 -12.93
CA PRO A 933 22.69 31.44 -11.91
C PRO A 933 23.78 32.33 -12.51
N SER A 934 24.28 33.27 -11.70
CA SER A 934 25.47 34.09 -12.02
C SER A 934 26.66 33.71 -11.13
N ASP A 935 26.67 32.47 -10.64
CA ASP A 935 27.70 31.94 -9.76
C ASP A 935 29.07 31.86 -10.43
N PRO A 936 30.17 32.09 -9.69
CA PRO A 936 31.48 31.67 -10.16
C PRO A 936 31.55 30.13 -10.25
N PRO A 937 32.48 29.56 -11.04
CA PRO A 937 32.67 28.11 -11.09
C PRO A 937 32.82 27.51 -9.70
N ILE A 938 32.14 26.40 -9.44
CA ILE A 938 32.27 25.67 -8.17
C ILE A 938 33.71 25.17 -8.05
N ALA A 939 34.43 25.63 -7.03
CA ALA A 939 35.79 25.19 -6.77
C ALA A 939 35.81 23.73 -6.29
N THR A 940 36.55 22.87 -7.00
CA THR A 940 36.80 21.49 -6.55
C THR A 940 37.71 21.49 -5.33
N LEU A 941 37.49 20.56 -4.41
CA LEU A 941 38.33 20.39 -3.22
C LEU A 941 39.74 19.92 -3.61
N ASP A 942 40.75 20.70 -3.24
CA ASP A 942 42.14 20.27 -3.33
C ASP A 942 42.60 19.68 -1.99
N PHE A 943 42.45 18.36 -1.83
CA PHE A 943 42.84 17.64 -0.61
C PHE A 943 44.34 17.72 -0.27
N SER A 944 45.18 18.31 -1.12
CA SER A 944 46.59 18.58 -0.81
C SER A 944 46.80 19.83 0.06
N GLN A 945 45.81 20.73 0.14
CA GLN A 945 45.87 21.92 1.00
C GLN A 945 45.41 21.61 2.43
N PRO A 946 45.60 22.53 3.41
CA PRO A 946 44.97 22.39 4.72
C PRO A 946 43.45 22.48 4.63
N ALA A 947 42.73 21.75 5.50
CA ALA A 947 41.26 21.74 5.50
C ALA A 947 40.63 23.14 5.60
N SER A 948 41.30 24.09 6.27
CA SER A 948 40.86 25.49 6.34
C SER A 948 40.68 26.16 4.97
N SER A 949 41.31 25.65 3.92
CA SER A 949 41.18 26.19 2.56
C SER A 949 39.86 25.82 1.86
N TRP A 950 39.07 24.90 2.41
CA TRP A 950 37.77 24.51 1.87
C TRP A 950 36.65 24.38 2.91
N LEU A 951 36.93 24.62 4.20
CA LEU A 951 35.93 24.70 5.27
C LEU A 951 35.15 26.03 5.25
N HIS A 952 34.61 26.37 4.08
CA HIS A 952 33.70 27.49 3.89
C HIS A 952 32.54 27.04 2.99
N PRO A 953 31.33 27.60 3.17
CA PRO A 953 30.20 27.27 2.31
C PRO A 953 30.48 27.67 0.85
N SER A 954 29.92 26.92 -0.10
CA SER A 954 29.91 27.33 -1.51
C SER A 954 29.06 28.60 -1.66
N PRO A 955 29.51 29.59 -2.45
CA PRO A 955 28.64 30.69 -2.84
C PRO A 955 27.53 30.14 -3.75
N ILE A 956 26.28 30.44 -3.43
CA ILE A 956 25.11 30.11 -4.25
C ILE A 956 24.38 31.44 -4.54
N ALA A 957 24.27 31.80 -5.81
CA ALA A 957 23.71 33.05 -6.25
C ALA A 957 22.20 33.05 -6.06
N SER A 958 21.65 34.24 -5.78
CA SER A 958 20.21 34.43 -5.73
C SER A 958 19.61 34.20 -7.12
N GLN A 959 18.47 33.49 -7.16
CA GLN A 959 17.62 33.38 -8.35
C GLN A 959 16.67 34.59 -8.51
N ALA A 960 16.95 35.72 -7.85
CA ALA A 960 16.20 36.95 -8.02
C ALA A 960 16.36 37.52 -9.44
N TYR A 961 15.49 38.48 -9.78
CA TYR A 961 15.56 39.18 -11.06
C TYR A 961 16.97 39.77 -11.27
N PRO A 962 17.62 39.53 -12.44
CA PRO A 962 18.99 39.99 -12.67
C PRO A 962 19.10 41.52 -12.68
N GLY A 963 20.30 42.02 -12.37
CA GLY A 963 20.61 43.45 -12.46
C GLY A 963 20.42 44.00 -13.87
N ASP A 964 20.25 45.32 -14.01
CA ASP A 964 19.97 45.98 -15.30
C ASP A 964 21.11 45.82 -16.33
N ASP A 965 22.30 45.40 -15.88
CA ASP A 965 23.48 45.10 -16.68
C ASP A 965 23.49 43.68 -17.27
N LEU A 966 22.56 42.82 -16.86
CA LEU A 966 22.48 41.41 -17.28
C LEU A 966 21.15 41.12 -17.99
N HIS A 967 21.25 40.55 -19.20
CA HIS A 967 20.08 40.08 -19.93
C HIS A 967 19.38 38.94 -19.15
N PRO A 968 18.06 39.01 -18.91
CA PRO A 968 17.33 37.97 -18.20
C PRO A 968 17.23 36.70 -19.05
N LEU A 969 17.86 35.63 -18.56
CA LEU A 969 17.82 34.30 -19.17
C LEU A 969 17.10 33.35 -18.21
N VAL A 970 15.92 32.91 -18.63
CA VAL A 970 15.06 31.98 -17.89
C VAL A 970 15.59 30.56 -18.07
N GLU A 971 15.58 29.78 -17.02
CA GLU A 971 15.84 28.35 -17.05
C GLU A 971 14.52 27.61 -16.98
N LEU A 972 14.26 26.71 -17.93
CA LEU A 972 13.19 25.72 -17.86
C LEU A 972 13.79 24.39 -17.45
N PRO A 973 13.58 23.94 -16.20
CA PRO A 973 14.28 22.77 -15.70
C PRO A 973 14.06 21.54 -16.58
N CYS A 974 15.14 20.83 -16.88
CA CYS A 974 15.11 19.50 -17.47
C CYS A 974 15.91 18.56 -16.59
N GLY A 975 15.68 17.25 -16.68
CA GLY A 975 16.34 16.30 -15.80
C GLY A 975 16.42 14.90 -16.39
N TRP A 976 17.44 14.15 -15.98
CA TRP A 976 17.68 12.77 -16.42
C TRP A 976 16.50 11.79 -16.16
N TYR A 977 15.57 12.16 -15.28
CA TYR A 977 14.37 11.40 -14.95
C TYR A 977 13.14 11.81 -15.77
N ASN A 978 13.25 12.84 -16.60
CA ASN A 978 12.18 13.40 -17.42
C ASN A 978 12.37 13.11 -18.91
N GLU A 979 13.24 12.16 -19.26
CA GLU A 979 13.59 11.82 -20.64
C GLU A 979 13.50 10.30 -20.92
N ASP A 980 13.46 9.93 -22.20
CA ASP A 980 13.42 8.54 -22.67
C ASP A 980 14.81 7.95 -22.99
N MET A 981 15.80 8.75 -23.39
CA MET A 981 17.08 8.25 -23.90
C MET A 981 17.90 7.54 -22.83
N MET A 982 18.17 8.15 -21.67
CA MET A 982 18.94 7.50 -20.61
C MET A 982 18.40 6.11 -20.19
N PRO A 983 17.08 5.95 -19.92
CA PRO A 983 16.55 4.63 -19.56
C PRO A 983 16.42 3.67 -20.75
N MET A 984 16.17 4.14 -21.98
CA MET A 984 15.74 3.25 -23.08
C MET A 984 16.73 3.08 -24.22
N MET A 985 17.69 3.99 -24.39
CA MET A 985 18.68 3.87 -25.45
C MET A 985 19.82 2.96 -25.00
N TYR A 986 20.22 2.05 -25.88
CA TYR A 986 21.44 1.28 -25.70
C TYR A 986 22.60 2.01 -26.38
N LEU A 987 23.57 2.47 -25.59
CA LEU A 987 24.80 3.09 -26.05
C LEU A 987 25.98 2.19 -25.67
N PRO A 988 26.54 1.42 -26.61
CA PRO A 988 27.44 0.30 -26.29
C PRO A 988 28.70 0.70 -25.52
N HIS A 989 29.11 1.96 -25.61
CA HIS A 989 30.34 2.49 -25.00
C HIS A 989 30.06 3.46 -23.84
N LEU A 990 28.80 3.58 -23.41
CA LEU A 990 28.41 4.41 -22.28
C LEU A 990 27.98 3.49 -21.12
N ALA A 991 28.73 3.53 -20.01
CA ALA A 991 28.61 2.59 -18.90
C ALA A 991 27.24 2.59 -18.19
N ASN A 992 26.45 3.64 -18.35
CA ASN A 992 25.16 3.84 -17.69
C ASN A 992 23.96 3.80 -18.66
N SER A 993 24.14 3.37 -19.91
CA SER A 993 23.01 3.19 -20.83
C SER A 993 22.33 1.83 -20.59
N MET A 994 21.05 1.86 -20.22
CA MET A 994 20.34 0.65 -19.78
C MET A 994 19.75 -0.12 -20.97
N GLY A 995 19.32 0.57 -22.03
CA GLY A 995 18.93 0.01 -23.34
C GLY A 995 17.74 -0.97 -23.41
N TYR A 996 17.27 -1.48 -22.27
CA TYR A 996 16.28 -2.56 -22.19
C TYR A 996 15.24 -2.34 -21.08
N VAL A 997 14.99 -1.08 -20.71
CA VAL A 997 13.97 -0.74 -19.72
C VAL A 997 12.58 -0.82 -20.35
N SER A 998 11.65 -1.50 -19.68
CA SER A 998 10.26 -1.60 -20.14
C SER A 998 9.64 -0.22 -20.27
N THR A 999 8.96 0.02 -21.40
CA THR A 999 8.24 1.28 -21.63
C THR A 999 7.20 1.56 -20.55
N ARG A 1000 6.63 0.52 -19.93
CA ARG A 1000 5.66 0.68 -18.84
C ARG A 1000 6.28 1.25 -17.57
N VAL A 1001 7.56 0.96 -17.32
CA VAL A 1001 8.27 1.47 -16.12
C VAL A 1001 8.54 2.97 -16.26
N VAL A 1002 9.04 3.41 -17.41
CA VAL A 1002 9.30 4.83 -17.66
C VAL A 1002 7.98 5.62 -17.71
N GLU A 1003 6.96 5.08 -18.38
CA GLU A 1003 5.61 5.67 -18.40
C GLU A 1003 5.04 5.85 -16.97
N GLN A 1004 5.16 4.83 -16.11
CA GLN A 1004 4.69 4.91 -14.72
C GLN A 1004 5.49 5.92 -13.90
N MET A 1005 6.81 5.97 -14.07
CA MET A 1005 7.67 6.96 -13.40
C MET A 1005 7.23 8.39 -13.73
N TRP A 1006 6.95 8.68 -15.00
CA TRP A 1006 6.43 9.99 -15.41
C TRP A 1006 5.05 10.29 -14.83
N ARG A 1007 4.14 9.30 -14.76
CA ARG A 1007 2.82 9.45 -14.15
C ARG A 1007 2.90 9.72 -12.65
N ASP A 1008 3.75 8.98 -11.92
CA ASP A 1008 3.93 9.13 -10.49
C ASP A 1008 4.47 10.52 -10.15
N LYS A 1009 5.46 11.00 -10.92
CA LYS A 1009 5.98 12.37 -10.78
C LYS A 1009 4.90 13.41 -11.06
N PHE A 1010 4.15 13.27 -12.15
CA PHE A 1010 3.06 14.18 -12.46
C PHE A 1010 2.00 14.20 -11.35
N MET A 1011 1.60 13.04 -10.82
CA MET A 1011 0.58 12.95 -9.77
C MET A 1011 1.04 13.57 -8.45
N TRP A 1012 2.31 13.42 -8.09
CA TRP A 1012 2.85 14.10 -6.91
C TRP A 1012 2.80 15.63 -7.07
N LEU A 1013 3.23 16.15 -8.22
CA LEU A 1013 3.14 17.58 -8.54
C LEU A 1013 1.68 18.04 -8.63
N TRP A 1014 0.80 17.21 -9.18
CA TRP A 1014 -0.63 17.46 -9.23
C TRP A 1014 -1.23 17.61 -7.84
N GLU A 1015 -0.82 16.82 -6.87
CA GLU A 1015 -1.30 16.89 -5.49
C GLU A 1015 -0.69 18.06 -4.69
N GLN A 1016 0.56 18.44 -4.96
CA GLN A 1016 1.33 19.38 -4.14
C GLN A 1016 1.53 20.79 -4.75
N GLY A 1017 1.51 20.91 -6.08
CA GLY A 1017 2.09 22.04 -6.81
C GLY A 1017 1.45 23.40 -6.51
N SER A 1018 0.13 23.45 -6.33
CA SER A 1018 -0.61 24.71 -6.13
C SER A 1018 -0.28 25.46 -4.84
N ASN A 1019 0.36 24.82 -3.85
CA ASN A 1019 0.64 25.41 -2.54
C ASN A 1019 2.14 25.67 -2.28
N LYS A 1020 3.02 25.10 -3.10
CA LYS A 1020 4.47 25.08 -2.81
C LYS A 1020 5.34 25.52 -3.98
N GLU A 1021 4.88 25.31 -5.20
CA GLU A 1021 5.73 25.44 -6.39
C GLU A 1021 5.15 26.45 -7.37
N GLY A 1022 3.83 26.66 -7.44
CA GLY A 1022 3.19 27.55 -8.42
C GLY A 1022 3.35 29.06 -8.23
N ASP A 1023 3.14 29.80 -9.33
CA ASP A 1023 3.02 31.25 -9.37
C ASP A 1023 1.77 31.73 -10.16
N GLU A 1024 1.70 33.02 -10.52
CA GLU A 1024 0.59 33.55 -11.33
C GLU A 1024 0.54 32.92 -12.74
N SER A 1025 1.66 32.41 -13.26
CA SER A 1025 1.81 31.88 -14.62
C SER A 1025 1.42 30.40 -14.77
N ALA A 1026 1.65 29.58 -13.75
CA ALA A 1026 1.25 28.17 -13.67
C ALA A 1026 1.37 27.64 -12.23
N ASP A 1027 0.55 26.66 -11.87
CA ASP A 1027 0.66 25.97 -10.58
C ASP A 1027 1.87 25.01 -10.57
N PHE A 1028 2.20 24.42 -11.72
CA PHE A 1028 3.49 23.81 -12.02
C PHE A 1028 3.67 23.63 -13.53
N ILE A 1029 4.92 23.53 -13.95
CA ILE A 1029 5.28 23.07 -15.29
C ILE A 1029 5.73 21.61 -15.23
N PHE A 1030 5.43 20.84 -16.26
CA PHE A 1030 5.85 19.45 -16.38
C PHE A 1030 6.73 19.27 -17.62
N PRO A 1031 8.06 19.41 -17.47
CA PRO A 1031 9.00 19.21 -18.56
C PRO A 1031 9.18 17.73 -18.84
N ILE A 1032 9.05 17.35 -20.11
CA ILE A 1032 9.27 15.99 -20.59
C ILE A 1032 9.99 16.02 -21.94
N LEU A 1033 10.95 15.13 -22.11
CA LEU A 1033 11.82 15.03 -23.27
C LEU A 1033 11.69 13.65 -23.93
N VAL A 1034 11.60 13.63 -25.25
CA VAL A 1034 11.66 12.40 -26.06
C VAL A 1034 12.67 12.54 -27.20
N HIS A 1035 13.18 11.43 -27.74
CA HIS A 1035 14.15 11.45 -28.84
C HIS A 1035 13.64 10.65 -30.05
N PRO A 1036 13.82 11.09 -31.30
CA PRO A 1036 13.37 10.35 -32.49
C PRO A 1036 14.02 8.96 -32.66
N ASP A 1037 15.27 8.81 -32.24
CA ASP A 1037 16.03 7.54 -32.23
C ASP A 1037 15.59 6.59 -31.12
N VAL A 1038 14.79 7.08 -30.17
CA VAL A 1038 14.24 6.29 -29.05
C VAL A 1038 12.73 6.19 -29.18
N SER A 1039 11.99 7.24 -28.84
CA SER A 1039 10.53 7.29 -28.95
C SER A 1039 9.98 7.17 -30.37
N GLY A 1040 10.79 7.37 -31.42
CA GLY A 1040 10.36 7.08 -32.79
C GLY A 1040 10.36 5.58 -33.14
N MET A 1041 10.94 4.73 -32.30
CA MET A 1041 10.90 3.28 -32.48
C MET A 1041 9.48 2.73 -32.28
N ALA A 1042 9.08 1.76 -33.11
CA ALA A 1042 7.69 1.29 -33.18
C ALA A 1042 7.16 0.71 -31.85
N HIS A 1043 8.03 0.12 -31.04
CA HIS A 1043 7.65 -0.45 -29.74
C HIS A 1043 7.67 0.58 -28.60
N ILE A 1044 8.31 1.74 -28.78
CA ILE A 1044 8.39 2.81 -27.77
C ILE A 1044 7.37 3.91 -28.01
N ILE A 1045 7.06 4.25 -29.27
CA ILE A 1045 6.17 5.37 -29.61
C ILE A 1045 4.77 5.27 -28.94
N GLY A 1046 4.26 4.05 -28.76
CA GLY A 1046 3.01 3.81 -28.04
C GLY A 1046 3.05 4.23 -26.56
N MET A 1047 4.23 4.26 -25.94
CA MET A 1047 4.42 4.81 -24.60
C MET A 1047 4.08 6.30 -24.56
N VAL A 1048 4.67 7.06 -25.47
CA VAL A 1048 4.47 8.51 -25.54
C VAL A 1048 3.01 8.80 -25.88
N ASP A 1049 2.45 8.10 -26.86
CA ASP A 1049 1.03 8.26 -27.25
C ASP A 1049 0.07 8.02 -26.07
N ARG A 1050 0.27 6.92 -25.30
CA ARG A 1050 -0.55 6.64 -24.10
C ARG A 1050 -0.36 7.68 -23.00
N PHE A 1051 0.88 8.14 -22.78
CA PHE A 1051 1.17 9.14 -21.76
C PHE A 1051 0.52 10.48 -22.11
N LEU A 1052 0.57 10.91 -23.38
CA LEU A 1052 -0.11 12.11 -23.86
C LEU A 1052 -1.63 12.00 -23.72
N GLY A 1053 -2.21 10.87 -24.11
CA GLY A 1053 -3.64 10.61 -23.91
C GLY A 1053 -4.06 10.66 -22.43
N TRP A 1054 -3.21 10.15 -21.54
CA TRP A 1054 -3.42 10.23 -20.09
C TRP A 1054 -3.40 11.68 -19.58
N LEU A 1055 -2.41 12.49 -19.99
CA LEU A 1055 -2.32 13.92 -19.65
C LEU A 1055 -3.53 14.71 -20.16
N GLN A 1056 -3.98 14.43 -21.39
CA GLN A 1056 -5.17 15.06 -21.97
C GLN A 1056 -6.46 14.70 -21.22
N GLY A 1057 -6.49 13.54 -20.53
CA GLY A 1057 -7.60 13.11 -19.69
C GLY A 1057 -7.93 14.04 -18.52
N PHE A 1058 -7.00 14.91 -18.11
CA PHE A 1058 -7.22 15.93 -17.08
C PHE A 1058 -8.04 17.13 -17.61
N GLY A 1059 -8.25 17.22 -18.94
CA GLY A 1059 -9.05 18.26 -19.56
C GLY A 1059 -8.33 19.61 -19.63
N HIS A 1060 -9.11 20.70 -19.60
CA HIS A 1060 -8.62 22.07 -19.88
C HIS A 1060 -7.63 22.64 -18.84
N VAL A 1061 -7.44 21.96 -17.71
CA VAL A 1061 -6.48 22.33 -16.67
C VAL A 1061 -5.03 21.98 -17.03
N VAL A 1062 -4.85 21.07 -18.00
CA VAL A 1062 -3.55 20.70 -18.57
C VAL A 1062 -3.43 21.33 -19.95
N GLU A 1063 -2.40 22.15 -20.12
CA GLU A 1063 -2.11 22.87 -21.36
C GLU A 1063 -0.73 22.47 -21.88
N PHE A 1064 -0.66 22.01 -23.14
CA PHE A 1064 0.61 21.82 -23.82
C PHE A 1064 1.08 23.16 -24.38
N CYS A 1065 2.32 23.55 -24.05
CA CYS A 1065 2.89 24.82 -24.47
C CYS A 1065 4.30 24.62 -25.02
N LYS A 1066 4.69 25.51 -25.93
CA LYS A 1066 6.09 25.67 -26.31
C LYS A 1066 6.90 26.14 -25.11
N CYS A 1067 8.18 25.78 -25.07
CA CYS A 1067 9.10 26.25 -24.05
C CYS A 1067 9.20 27.79 -24.08
N GLU A 1068 9.24 28.41 -25.26
CA GLU A 1068 9.22 29.87 -25.43
C GLU A 1068 7.99 30.52 -24.74
N GLU A 1069 6.82 29.90 -24.86
CA GLU A 1069 5.57 30.42 -24.28
C GLU A 1069 5.57 30.36 -22.76
N ILE A 1070 6.07 29.25 -22.19
CA ILE A 1070 6.22 29.07 -20.75
C ILE A 1070 7.20 30.09 -20.18
N ALA A 1071 8.39 30.19 -20.77
CA ALA A 1071 9.43 31.11 -20.32
C ALA A 1071 8.99 32.58 -20.43
N ALA A 1072 8.31 32.96 -21.51
CA ALA A 1072 7.80 34.32 -21.70
C ALA A 1072 6.71 34.68 -20.69
N ALA A 1073 5.77 33.76 -20.44
CA ALA A 1073 4.69 33.98 -19.47
C ALA A 1073 5.25 34.15 -18.05
N TRP A 1074 6.20 33.31 -17.67
CA TRP A 1074 6.84 33.40 -16.36
C TRP A 1074 7.66 34.68 -16.22
N LEU A 1075 8.49 35.03 -17.22
CA LEU A 1075 9.30 36.26 -17.19
C LEU A 1075 8.44 37.52 -17.06
N ALA A 1076 7.27 37.56 -17.72
CA ALA A 1076 6.34 38.69 -17.62
C ALA A 1076 5.80 38.87 -16.18
N VAL A 1077 5.51 37.77 -15.47
CA VAL A 1077 5.11 37.81 -14.05
C VAL A 1077 6.25 38.38 -13.20
N GLN A 1078 7.48 37.91 -13.41
CA GLN A 1078 8.65 38.41 -12.66
C GLN A 1078 8.95 39.89 -12.92
N GLN A 1079 8.79 40.36 -14.17
CA GLN A 1079 8.95 41.78 -14.53
C GLN A 1079 7.90 42.69 -13.87
N LYS A 1080 6.65 42.22 -13.80
CA LYS A 1080 5.57 42.91 -13.10
C LYS A 1080 5.89 43.04 -11.61
N SER A 1081 6.31 41.95 -10.96
CA SER A 1081 6.72 41.96 -9.55
C SER A 1081 7.91 42.88 -9.28
N LYS A 1082 8.94 42.92 -10.15
CA LYS A 1082 10.05 43.89 -10.05
C LYS A 1082 9.54 45.33 -10.09
N THR A 1083 8.66 45.65 -11.05
CA THR A 1083 8.10 47.00 -11.22
C THR A 1083 7.24 47.42 -10.02
N GLU A 1084 6.43 46.52 -9.47
CA GLU A 1084 5.60 46.77 -8.28
C GLU A 1084 6.46 46.99 -7.02
N MET A 1085 7.55 46.22 -6.83
CA MET A 1085 8.49 46.43 -5.73
C MET A 1085 9.24 47.77 -5.84
N GLU A 1086 9.69 48.15 -7.04
CA GLU A 1086 10.37 49.43 -7.29
C GLU A 1086 9.43 50.64 -7.11
N ALA A 1087 8.13 50.47 -7.41
CA ALA A 1087 7.10 51.49 -7.17
C ALA A 1087 6.71 51.61 -5.69
N GLY A 1088 6.64 50.50 -4.96
CA GLY A 1088 6.31 50.48 -3.52
C GLY A 1088 7.43 50.98 -2.60
N GLY A 1089 8.69 50.95 -3.05
CA GLY A 1089 9.84 51.49 -2.32
C GLY A 1089 10.04 53.01 -2.42
N LYS A 1090 9.20 53.72 -3.18
CA LYS A 1090 9.21 55.20 -3.33
C LYS A 1090 8.02 55.90 -2.67
N ALA A 1091 7.23 55.20 -1.84
CA ALA A 1091 6.09 55.74 -1.10
C ALA A 1091 6.44 56.10 0.34
#